data_AF-A0A954JCP1-F1
#
_entry.id   AF-A0A954JCP1-F1
#
_cell.length_a   1.000
_cell.length_b   1.000
_cell.length_c   1.000
_cell.angle_alpha   90.00
_cell.angle_beta   90.00
_cell.angle_gamma   90.00
#
_symmetry.space_group_name_H-M   'P 1'
#
loop_
_entity.id
_entity.type
_entity.pdbx_description
1 polymer ?
#
loop_
_entity_poly.entity_id
_entity_poly.type
_entity_poly.pdbx_seq_one_letter_code
_entity_poly.pdbx_strand_id
1 'polypeptide(L)'
;MSTADQAFKDGNYKVAAQQYEAILAGKPEDFLIVQRALRNTQECYQHLGDYQKAEPLLEQVAANYAQNWQVLQEVAELYQSIPHYGFIVEGEFQRGNRRHSTGGKRATKERADYVRCLQLYQQAMSQLAGATPSQKGEFLLKFSERMMSYRESRNQSWELQKLTDLNALPEVEEVAYYWGYQPSGTSGAPVDQDGNPVLYSVPASWEAAQNDGERWRWLLSHAAEVEPALQVETLFHRAQFLQQQFGVQTLNSGFLGFHSPEDEETKKGPFQVSSLTDQETIAQLASGVKRFTLPAEQHYIALLQQAVERGTDPQKFRAHEELAAIYENRMQYPQAADQWRAALALPKSEQHEYAQDRLDQIIKPWGTFESLGVLPAGKEPEVPFRFRNGKALQLTAHALKYELLVQDAKAYLKQMPKELDWEKMQINDLGRRIVERDEKKYLGEQVATWKETLEPRDKYLDRRTNIKVPIEQAGAYLLTATFADGNTSRIVVWIDDTVIVKKMLDGKQWYFLADARTGQPVPGAKLQFFGYENRNRNRENNFRFSEFAEVTDENGQVMVSKNLLDPNLEWLVTATAPNRRMACFGFERSWFQDRARGASAQTKVYAMTDRPVYRPGQVVKFKVWVREVDYLSAGKDRHAGKSFPFQIVSPRDEKLLETNFTADEYGGFDGEVKLSDDATLGVYSLQVPWQNGIGGGISFQVEEYKKPEYEVLVEAPDKPVALGEKLTATVRAKYYFGAPVTSAQVKVKVERTTHDAHWYPRDHWDWLYGNGYWWFARDYEWYPGWSRWGCLCPIPPWWHAPHDPPELILENEYAIGPDGTVKIEIDTALARALHGDHDHKYSITAEVVDESRRTIVGSGSVLAARDPFQVFAWSNRGYYQVGDMASIGIQAQTLDQKPIVGPAVLKLYAITYSPQGKPSEELLETWETRLDEQGSLEHQFKTVRPGQFRLSCEVTNADGHQQEGAVIFLVRGQDSDLASFRFDDLELIPD
;
A
#
# COMPACT_ATOMS: atom_id res chain seq x y z
N MET A 1 24.70 4.50 -46.06
CA MET A 1 23.52 4.94 -45.29
C MET A 1 22.21 4.47 -45.93
N SER A 2 21.91 4.82 -47.19
CA SER A 2 20.64 4.45 -47.86
C SER A 2 20.33 2.95 -47.92
N THR A 3 21.33 2.10 -48.13
CA THR A 3 21.16 0.63 -48.12
C THR A 3 20.84 0.08 -46.73
N ALA A 4 21.42 0.66 -45.68
CA ALA A 4 21.22 0.27 -44.29
C ALA A 4 19.80 0.65 -43.83
N ASP A 5 19.38 1.86 -44.21
CA ASP A 5 18.02 2.36 -43.97
C ASP A 5 16.96 1.50 -44.66
N GLN A 6 17.24 1.02 -45.87
CA GLN A 6 16.32 0.13 -46.57
C GLN A 6 16.22 -1.22 -45.86
N ALA A 7 17.35 -1.84 -45.50
CA ALA A 7 17.36 -3.10 -44.75
C ALA A 7 16.63 -2.97 -43.40
N PHE A 8 16.76 -1.82 -42.73
CA PHE A 8 16.05 -1.51 -41.50
C PHE A 8 14.54 -1.45 -41.71
N LYS A 9 14.07 -0.69 -42.71
CA LYS A 9 12.65 -0.59 -43.07
C LYS A 9 12.04 -1.91 -43.52
N ASP A 10 12.83 -2.77 -44.15
CA ASP A 10 12.41 -4.10 -44.60
C ASP A 10 12.36 -5.12 -43.45
N GLY A 11 12.65 -4.71 -42.20
CA GLY A 11 12.67 -5.58 -41.02
C GLY A 11 13.86 -6.55 -40.98
N ASN A 12 14.89 -6.32 -41.82
CA ASN A 12 16.11 -7.13 -41.85
C ASN A 12 17.16 -6.58 -40.87
N TYR A 13 16.81 -6.58 -39.59
CA TYR A 13 17.57 -5.94 -38.51
C TYR A 13 19.02 -6.43 -38.39
N LYS A 14 19.30 -7.71 -38.71
CA LYS A 14 20.66 -8.25 -38.69
C LYS A 14 21.56 -7.63 -39.75
N VAL A 15 21.06 -7.52 -40.99
CA VAL A 15 21.80 -6.90 -42.10
C VAL A 15 21.91 -5.40 -41.88
N ALA A 16 20.84 -4.76 -41.41
CA ALA A 16 20.85 -3.34 -41.07
C ALA A 16 21.91 -3.01 -40.01
N ALA A 17 21.95 -3.75 -38.88
CA ALA A 17 22.95 -3.58 -37.83
C ALA A 17 24.39 -3.67 -38.37
N GLN A 18 24.71 -4.71 -39.16
CA GLN A 18 26.03 -4.88 -39.75
C GLN A 18 26.44 -3.70 -40.64
N GLN A 19 25.50 -3.16 -41.41
CA GLN A 19 25.78 -2.02 -42.28
C GLN A 19 25.94 -0.71 -41.49
N TYR A 20 25.16 -0.49 -40.43
CA TYR A 20 25.33 0.68 -39.56
C TYR A 20 26.62 0.60 -38.74
N GLU A 21 26.99 -0.57 -38.21
CA GLU A 21 28.28 -0.82 -37.55
C GLU A 21 29.45 -0.49 -38.48
N ALA A 22 29.39 -0.91 -39.76
CA ALA A 22 30.41 -0.57 -40.75
C ALA A 22 30.50 0.93 -41.03
N ILE A 23 29.37 1.64 -41.02
CA ILE A 23 29.35 3.11 -41.14
C ILE A 23 30.03 3.75 -39.93
N LEU A 24 29.71 3.31 -38.70
CA LEU A 24 30.31 3.82 -37.47
C LEU A 24 31.82 3.55 -37.42
N ALA A 25 32.26 2.37 -37.87
CA ALA A 25 33.68 2.00 -37.96
C ALA A 25 34.46 2.89 -38.96
N GLY A 26 33.79 3.42 -39.99
CA GLY A 26 34.35 4.37 -40.95
C GLY A 26 34.60 5.78 -40.40
N LYS A 27 34.24 6.04 -39.14
CA LYS A 27 34.41 7.32 -38.43
C LYS A 27 33.94 8.57 -39.21
N PRO A 28 32.67 8.62 -39.67
CA PRO A 28 32.16 9.78 -40.40
C PRO A 28 32.28 11.07 -39.58
N GLU A 29 32.68 12.16 -40.25
CA GLU A 29 32.83 13.48 -39.61
C GLU A 29 31.48 14.14 -39.26
N ASP A 30 30.42 13.82 -40.01
CA ASP A 30 29.08 14.36 -39.81
C ASP A 30 28.37 13.69 -38.62
N PHE A 31 28.09 14.48 -37.58
CA PHE A 31 27.36 14.04 -36.39
C PHE A 31 26.01 13.40 -36.71
N LEU A 32 25.25 13.91 -37.69
CA LEU A 32 23.92 13.37 -38.01
C LEU A 32 24.01 11.95 -38.59
N ILE A 33 25.10 11.65 -39.30
CA ILE A 33 25.40 10.31 -39.81
C ILE A 33 25.73 9.38 -38.64
N VAL A 34 26.55 9.84 -37.68
CA VAL A 34 26.92 9.08 -36.47
C VAL A 34 25.68 8.79 -35.62
N GLN A 35 24.92 9.83 -35.25
CA GLN A 35 23.73 9.74 -34.41
C GLN A 35 22.73 8.74 -34.99
N ARG A 36 22.40 8.87 -36.28
CA ARG A 36 21.42 8.01 -36.94
C ARG A 36 21.89 6.55 -37.02
N ALA A 37 23.15 6.32 -37.40
CA ALA A 37 23.68 4.97 -37.45
C ALA A 37 23.71 4.33 -36.05
N LEU A 38 24.06 5.10 -35.01
CA LEU A 38 24.14 4.61 -33.64
C LEU A 38 22.75 4.25 -33.09
N ARG A 39 21.76 5.13 -33.20
CA ARG A 39 20.36 4.89 -32.76
C ARG A 39 19.77 3.66 -33.46
N ASN A 40 19.88 3.60 -34.79
CA ASN A 40 19.31 2.49 -35.55
C ASN A 40 20.02 1.16 -35.27
N THR A 41 21.31 1.17 -34.94
CA THR A 41 22.01 -0.05 -34.51
C THR A 41 21.47 -0.55 -33.17
N GLN A 42 21.24 0.34 -32.21
CA GLN A 42 20.65 -0.02 -30.91
C GLN A 42 19.23 -0.59 -31.07
N GLU A 43 18.39 0.03 -31.90
CA GLU A 43 17.05 -0.46 -32.19
C GLU A 43 17.08 -1.85 -32.87
N CYS A 44 18.03 -2.08 -33.79
CA CYS A 44 18.27 -3.41 -34.33
C CYS A 44 18.64 -4.44 -33.25
N TYR A 45 19.51 -4.09 -32.29
CA TYR A 45 19.86 -4.99 -31.19
C TYR A 45 18.65 -5.31 -30.30
N GLN A 46 17.79 -4.33 -30.03
CA GLN A 46 16.54 -4.55 -29.29
C GLN A 46 15.62 -5.54 -30.04
N HIS A 47 15.41 -5.35 -31.35
CA HIS A 47 14.61 -6.27 -32.17
C HIS A 47 15.19 -7.69 -32.26
N LEU A 48 16.52 -7.82 -32.23
CA LEU A 48 17.21 -9.12 -32.27
C LEU A 48 17.32 -9.78 -30.89
N GLY A 49 17.11 -9.03 -29.80
CA GLY A 49 17.43 -9.48 -28.43
C GLY A 49 18.93 -9.56 -28.14
N ASP A 50 19.77 -8.90 -28.93
CA ASP A 50 21.25 -8.95 -28.90
C ASP A 50 21.85 -7.90 -27.94
N TYR A 51 21.27 -7.74 -26.74
CA TYR A 51 21.61 -6.67 -25.80
C TYR A 51 23.08 -6.63 -25.36
N GLN A 52 23.80 -7.75 -25.44
CA GLN A 52 25.21 -7.83 -25.07
C GLN A 52 26.13 -7.02 -25.99
N LYS A 53 25.71 -6.71 -27.22
CA LYS A 53 26.50 -5.91 -28.18
C LYS A 53 26.35 -4.40 -27.97
N ALA A 54 25.32 -3.99 -27.24
CA ALA A 54 24.97 -2.58 -27.09
C ALA A 54 26.06 -1.78 -26.38
N GLU A 55 26.50 -2.22 -25.20
CA GLU A 55 27.51 -1.54 -24.38
C GLU A 55 28.89 -1.47 -25.07
N PRO A 56 29.45 -2.57 -25.62
CA PRO A 56 30.72 -2.50 -26.37
C PRO A 56 30.68 -1.51 -27.53
N LEU A 57 29.58 -1.43 -28.28
CA LEU A 57 29.42 -0.48 -29.37
C LEU A 57 29.42 0.97 -28.87
N LEU A 58 28.68 1.25 -27.80
CA LEU A 58 28.62 2.59 -27.18
C LEU A 58 30.01 3.05 -26.71
N GLU A 59 30.75 2.18 -26.01
CA GLU A 59 32.11 2.48 -25.56
C GLU A 59 33.09 2.68 -26.72
N GLN A 60 32.98 1.86 -27.76
CA GLN A 60 33.80 2.00 -28.97
C GLN A 60 33.54 3.35 -29.66
N VAL A 61 32.28 3.77 -29.77
CA VAL A 61 31.92 5.05 -30.39
C VAL A 61 32.36 6.22 -29.51
N ALA A 62 32.15 6.17 -28.19
CA ALA A 62 32.66 7.19 -27.28
C ALA A 62 34.19 7.37 -27.37
N ALA A 63 34.93 6.26 -27.45
CA ALA A 63 36.39 6.29 -27.62
C ALA A 63 36.81 6.88 -28.98
N ASN A 64 36.12 6.51 -30.06
CA ASN A 64 36.41 7.00 -31.41
C ASN A 64 36.17 8.50 -31.57
N TYR A 65 35.23 9.06 -30.80
CA TYR A 65 34.81 10.45 -30.87
C TYR A 65 35.02 11.19 -29.54
N ALA A 66 36.09 10.86 -28.81
CA ALA A 66 36.37 11.37 -27.47
C ALA A 66 36.50 12.91 -27.36
N GLN A 67 36.65 13.62 -28.48
CA GLN A 67 36.74 15.09 -28.57
C GLN A 67 35.48 15.73 -29.19
N ASN A 68 34.46 14.94 -29.54
CA ASN A 68 33.20 15.43 -30.12
C ASN A 68 32.09 15.36 -29.06
N TRP A 69 31.76 16.51 -28.48
CA TRP A 69 30.77 16.61 -27.41
C TRP A 69 29.37 16.11 -27.83
N GLN A 70 28.97 16.29 -29.11
CA GLN A 70 27.65 15.86 -29.59
C GLN A 70 27.54 14.34 -29.64
N VAL A 71 28.60 13.67 -30.10
CA VAL A 71 28.65 12.20 -30.12
C VAL A 71 28.70 11.66 -28.69
N LEU A 72 29.50 12.25 -27.81
CA LEU A 72 29.57 11.82 -26.40
C LEU A 72 28.22 11.99 -25.68
N GLN A 73 27.53 13.11 -25.89
CA GLN A 73 26.18 13.32 -25.38
C GLN A 73 25.24 12.23 -25.90
N GLU A 74 25.25 11.97 -27.21
CA GLU A 74 24.39 10.94 -27.82
C GLU A 74 24.64 9.53 -27.28
N VAL A 75 25.91 9.16 -27.04
CA VAL A 75 26.24 7.88 -26.39
C VAL A 75 25.70 7.83 -24.97
N ALA A 76 25.81 8.94 -24.21
CA ALA A 76 25.29 9.02 -22.86
C ALA A 76 23.75 8.86 -22.80
N GLU A 77 23.04 9.43 -23.77
CA GLU A 77 21.59 9.27 -23.91
C GLU A 77 21.19 7.81 -24.17
N LEU A 78 21.96 7.10 -25.00
CA LEU A 78 21.64 5.73 -25.36
C LEU A 78 21.87 4.72 -24.23
N TYR A 79 22.71 5.05 -23.24
CA TYR A 79 22.84 4.24 -22.03
C TYR A 79 21.51 4.09 -21.27
N GLN A 80 20.58 5.04 -21.37
CA GLN A 80 19.24 4.95 -20.77
C GLN A 80 18.29 4.02 -21.55
N SER A 81 18.61 3.73 -22.81
CA SER A 81 17.76 2.93 -23.70
C SER A 81 18.09 1.43 -23.70
N ILE A 82 19.18 1.04 -23.04
CA ILE A 82 19.62 -0.36 -22.96
C ILE A 82 19.13 -0.98 -21.65
N PRO A 83 18.88 -2.31 -21.59
CA PRO A 83 18.45 -2.94 -20.36
C PRO A 83 19.50 -2.80 -19.25
N HIS A 84 19.12 -2.15 -18.14
CA HIS A 84 19.95 -2.02 -16.94
C HIS A 84 20.04 -3.32 -16.12
N TYR A 85 19.20 -4.32 -16.42
CA TYR A 85 19.15 -5.59 -15.70
C TYR A 85 19.74 -6.74 -16.53
N GLY A 86 20.14 -7.81 -15.84
CA GLY A 86 20.75 -8.98 -16.47
C GLY A 86 21.07 -10.11 -15.50
N PHE A 87 22.04 -10.93 -15.89
CA PHE A 87 22.51 -12.06 -15.11
C PHE A 87 24.04 -12.07 -15.04
N ILE A 88 24.62 -12.37 -13.88
CA ILE A 88 26.02 -12.71 -13.71
C ILE A 88 26.19 -14.20 -13.99
N VAL A 89 27.04 -14.51 -14.97
CA VAL A 89 27.30 -15.86 -15.47
C VAL A 89 28.82 -16.01 -15.52
N GLU A 90 29.36 -16.98 -14.77
CA GLU A 90 30.82 -17.20 -14.71
C GLU A 90 31.62 -15.94 -14.31
N GLY A 91 31.00 -15.05 -13.52
CA GLY A 91 31.60 -13.78 -13.09
C GLY A 91 31.38 -12.60 -14.04
N GLU A 92 30.75 -12.81 -15.21
CA GLU A 92 30.49 -11.76 -16.19
C GLU A 92 29.01 -11.37 -16.25
N PHE A 93 28.73 -10.06 -16.28
CA PHE A 93 27.38 -9.54 -16.41
C PHE A 93 26.88 -9.56 -17.85
N GLN A 94 25.71 -10.15 -18.06
CA GLN A 94 25.04 -10.25 -19.36
C GLN A 94 23.66 -9.57 -19.33
N ARG A 95 23.48 -8.51 -20.14
CA ARG A 95 22.24 -7.71 -20.21
C ARG A 95 21.05 -8.48 -20.77
N GLY A 96 19.86 -8.16 -20.25
CA GLY A 96 18.57 -8.60 -20.77
C GLY A 96 18.03 -9.90 -20.18
N ASN A 97 16.88 -10.33 -20.69
CA ASN A 97 16.19 -11.53 -20.22
C ASN A 97 16.78 -12.81 -20.83
N ARG A 98 17.07 -13.83 -20.00
CA ARG A 98 17.37 -15.20 -20.45
C ARG A 98 16.10 -16.07 -20.45
N ARG A 99 16.03 -17.04 -21.39
CA ARG A 99 15.05 -18.15 -21.31
C ARG A 99 15.34 -18.97 -20.04
N HIS A 100 14.29 -19.36 -19.31
CA HIS A 100 14.25 -19.88 -17.93
C HIS A 100 15.13 -21.10 -17.54
N SER A 101 16.10 -21.54 -18.33
CA SER A 101 16.73 -22.86 -18.14
C SER A 101 18.26 -22.87 -17.97
N THR A 102 18.94 -21.73 -17.78
CA THR A 102 20.39 -21.73 -17.52
C THR A 102 20.73 -20.88 -16.31
N GLY A 103 21.45 -21.46 -15.36
CA GLY A 103 21.88 -20.82 -14.13
C GLY A 103 22.62 -19.50 -14.34
N GLY A 104 22.53 -18.63 -13.34
CA GLY A 104 23.11 -17.30 -13.29
C GLY A 104 22.42 -16.49 -12.20
N LYS A 105 23.18 -15.68 -11.46
CA LYS A 105 22.60 -14.81 -10.43
C LYS A 105 22.04 -13.56 -11.11
N ARG A 106 20.82 -13.15 -10.76
CA ARG A 106 20.26 -11.90 -11.29
C ARG A 106 21.06 -10.72 -10.77
N ALA A 107 21.22 -9.71 -11.61
CA ALA A 107 21.94 -8.51 -11.24
C ALA A 107 21.43 -7.27 -11.99
N THR A 108 21.76 -6.10 -11.46
CA THR A 108 21.49 -4.79 -12.07
C THR A 108 22.78 -3.99 -12.24
N LYS A 109 22.86 -3.27 -13.36
CA LYS A 109 23.89 -2.30 -13.74
C LYS A 109 23.37 -0.87 -13.71
N GLU A 110 22.15 -0.64 -13.22
CA GLU A 110 21.46 0.65 -13.28
C GLU A 110 22.31 1.81 -12.71
N ARG A 111 22.93 1.60 -11.53
CA ARG A 111 23.81 2.60 -10.93
C ARG A 111 25.10 2.83 -11.74
N ALA A 112 25.68 1.77 -12.30
CA ALA A 112 26.87 1.87 -13.13
C ALA A 112 26.59 2.61 -14.45
N ASP A 113 25.47 2.33 -15.08
CA ASP A 113 25.02 2.99 -16.31
C ASP A 113 24.72 4.47 -16.08
N TYR A 114 24.08 4.80 -14.95
CA TYR A 114 23.87 6.18 -14.51
C TYR A 114 25.21 6.93 -14.34
N VAL A 115 26.16 6.37 -13.58
CA VAL A 115 27.47 7.00 -13.38
C VAL A 115 28.21 7.14 -14.72
N ARG A 116 28.15 6.13 -15.59
CA ARG A 116 28.77 6.20 -16.92
C ARG A 116 28.16 7.29 -17.79
N CYS A 117 26.84 7.45 -17.76
CA CYS A 117 26.14 8.54 -18.43
C CYS A 117 26.68 9.90 -17.96
N LEU A 118 26.80 10.12 -16.64
CA LEU A 118 27.34 11.37 -16.09
C LEU A 118 28.82 11.60 -16.44
N GLN A 119 29.64 10.54 -16.47
CA GLN A 119 31.03 10.62 -16.94
C GLN A 119 31.13 11.11 -18.38
N LEU A 120 30.31 10.56 -19.28
CA LEU A 120 30.28 10.95 -20.69
C LEU A 120 29.83 12.40 -20.86
N TYR A 121 28.85 12.85 -20.07
CA TYR A 121 28.45 14.25 -20.02
C TYR A 121 29.58 15.15 -19.48
N GLN A 122 30.26 14.77 -18.40
CA GLN A 122 31.40 15.54 -17.88
C GLN A 122 32.53 15.64 -18.92
N GLN A 123 32.82 14.54 -19.62
CA GLN A 123 33.79 14.53 -20.71
C GLN A 123 33.34 15.44 -21.86
N ALA A 124 32.07 15.35 -22.29
CA ALA A 124 31.51 16.19 -23.33
C ALA A 124 31.55 17.68 -22.97
N MET A 125 31.29 18.02 -21.71
CA MET A 125 31.34 19.39 -21.18
C MET A 125 32.73 20.02 -21.37
N SER A 126 33.81 19.25 -21.19
CA SER A 126 35.19 19.71 -21.43
C SER A 126 35.50 20.03 -22.91
N GLN A 127 34.65 19.57 -23.83
CA GLN A 127 34.83 19.70 -25.29
C GLN A 127 33.91 20.77 -25.92
N LEU A 128 33.28 21.61 -25.11
CA LEU A 128 32.34 22.65 -25.57
C LEU A 128 33.01 23.92 -26.10
N ALA A 129 34.35 24.00 -26.16
CA ALA A 129 35.06 25.24 -26.52
C ALA A 129 34.60 25.84 -27.86
N GLY A 130 34.23 25.01 -28.84
CA GLY A 130 33.73 25.43 -30.15
C GLY A 130 32.19 25.54 -30.29
N ALA A 131 31.42 25.25 -29.23
CA ALA A 131 29.96 25.31 -29.28
C ALA A 131 29.43 26.74 -29.11
N THR A 132 28.32 27.05 -29.76
CA THR A 132 27.59 28.33 -29.60
C THR A 132 26.99 28.45 -28.19
N PRO A 133 26.67 29.66 -27.70
CA PRO A 133 26.00 29.84 -26.40
C PRO A 133 24.71 29.02 -26.28
N SER A 134 23.85 29.03 -27.30
CA SER A 134 22.63 28.22 -27.35
C SER A 134 22.91 26.72 -27.21
N GLN A 135 23.89 26.17 -27.96
CA GLN A 135 24.27 24.76 -27.84
C GLN A 135 24.82 24.42 -26.45
N LYS A 136 25.60 25.32 -25.84
CA LYS A 136 26.12 25.14 -24.48
C LYS A 136 24.98 25.16 -23.45
N GLY A 137 24.04 26.09 -23.57
CA GLY A 137 22.87 26.17 -22.70
C GLY A 137 22.02 24.91 -22.77
N GLU A 138 21.68 24.46 -23.99
CA GLU A 138 20.90 23.22 -24.19
C GLU A 138 21.63 21.98 -23.66
N PHE A 139 22.96 21.91 -23.86
CA PHE A 139 23.78 20.83 -23.31
C PHE A 139 23.72 20.79 -21.78
N LEU A 140 23.90 21.94 -21.12
CA LEU A 140 23.87 22.04 -19.66
C LEU A 140 22.50 21.69 -19.08
N LEU A 141 21.42 22.11 -19.76
CA LEU A 141 20.06 21.75 -19.39
C LEU A 141 19.83 20.24 -19.46
N LYS A 142 20.19 19.59 -20.57
CA LYS A 142 20.10 18.13 -20.72
C LYS A 142 20.95 17.38 -19.69
N PHE A 143 22.15 17.89 -19.40
CA PHE A 143 22.98 17.30 -18.35
C PHE A 143 22.27 17.37 -16.99
N SER A 144 21.58 18.49 -16.69
CA SER A 144 20.81 18.63 -15.45
C SER A 144 19.63 17.65 -15.37
N GLU A 145 18.94 17.39 -16.48
CA GLU A 145 17.87 16.38 -16.57
C GLU A 145 18.43 14.97 -16.34
N ARG A 146 19.60 14.67 -16.92
CA ARG A 146 20.23 13.36 -16.78
C ARG A 146 20.72 13.09 -15.36
N MET A 147 21.18 14.11 -14.65
CA MET A 147 21.45 14.00 -13.21
C MET A 147 20.23 13.54 -12.41
N MET A 148 19.01 13.88 -12.86
CA MET A 148 17.76 13.54 -12.18
C MET A 148 17.14 12.22 -12.63
N SER A 149 17.53 11.67 -13.79
CA SER A 149 16.90 10.48 -14.42
C SER A 149 16.88 9.20 -13.56
N TYR A 150 17.83 9.01 -12.65
CA TYR A 150 17.86 7.89 -11.69
C TYR A 150 17.06 8.18 -10.39
N ARG A 151 16.57 9.41 -10.22
CA ARG A 151 16.12 10.00 -8.95
C ARG A 151 14.77 10.72 -9.08
N GLU A 152 13.99 10.39 -10.11
CA GLU A 152 12.73 11.09 -10.44
C GLU A 152 11.60 10.87 -9.41
N SER A 153 11.80 10.04 -8.39
CA SER A 153 10.84 9.86 -7.30
C SER A 153 11.29 10.60 -6.04
N ARG A 154 10.34 11.18 -5.28
CA ARG A 154 10.59 11.74 -3.94
C ARG A 154 11.26 10.74 -2.96
N ASN A 155 11.17 9.44 -3.24
CA ASN A 155 11.76 8.39 -2.42
C ASN A 155 13.27 8.20 -2.69
N GLN A 156 13.82 8.88 -3.71
CA GLN A 156 15.23 8.80 -4.13
C GLN A 156 15.94 10.17 -4.06
N SER A 157 15.23 11.24 -3.69
CA SER A 157 15.81 12.59 -3.61
C SER A 157 16.90 12.72 -2.55
N TRP A 158 16.89 11.87 -1.51
CA TRP A 158 17.94 11.79 -0.50
C TRP A 158 19.33 11.53 -1.11
N GLU A 159 19.43 10.88 -2.26
CA GLU A 159 20.70 10.63 -2.94
C GLU A 159 21.37 11.91 -3.46
N LEU A 160 20.63 13.00 -3.68
CA LEU A 160 21.20 14.28 -4.10
C LEU A 160 22.14 14.88 -3.05
N GLN A 161 22.06 14.42 -1.80
CA GLN A 161 22.98 14.79 -0.73
C GLN A 161 24.37 14.14 -0.89
N LYS A 162 24.48 13.09 -1.71
CA LYS A 162 25.76 12.46 -2.03
C LYS A 162 26.42 13.19 -3.18
N LEU A 163 27.74 13.26 -3.15
CA LEU A 163 28.54 13.63 -4.31
C LEU A 163 28.89 12.34 -5.07
N THR A 164 28.29 12.12 -6.24
CA THR A 164 28.61 10.93 -7.04
C THR A 164 30.06 11.00 -7.51
N ASP A 165 30.85 9.96 -7.22
CA ASP A 165 32.20 9.84 -7.74
C ASP A 165 32.14 9.50 -9.24
N LEU A 166 32.67 10.42 -10.05
CA LEU A 166 32.72 10.28 -11.51
C LEU A 166 34.08 9.73 -11.98
N ASN A 167 34.99 9.36 -11.07
CA ASN A 167 36.30 8.82 -11.45
C ASN A 167 36.31 7.29 -11.62
N ALA A 168 35.30 6.58 -11.10
CA ALA A 168 35.18 5.14 -11.20
C ALA A 168 33.72 4.71 -11.41
N LEU A 169 33.53 3.56 -12.07
CA LEU A 169 32.21 2.94 -12.17
C LEU A 169 31.95 2.08 -10.93
N PRO A 170 30.74 2.13 -10.33
CA PRO A 170 30.35 1.25 -9.24
C PRO A 170 30.25 -0.20 -9.73
N GLU A 171 30.37 -1.14 -8.78
CA GLU A 171 30.22 -2.57 -9.05
C GLU A 171 28.78 -2.96 -9.41
N VAL A 172 28.63 -4.10 -10.10
CA VAL A 172 27.33 -4.66 -10.48
C VAL A 172 26.65 -5.28 -9.26
N GLU A 173 25.39 -4.93 -9.01
CA GLU A 173 24.65 -5.36 -7.82
C GLU A 173 23.85 -6.65 -8.06
N GLU A 174 24.03 -7.68 -7.24
CA GLU A 174 23.22 -8.91 -7.26
C GLU A 174 21.82 -8.67 -6.67
N VAL A 175 20.75 -9.12 -7.35
CA VAL A 175 19.36 -8.88 -6.94
C VAL A 175 18.65 -10.20 -6.61
N ALA A 176 18.10 -10.31 -5.39
CA ALA A 176 17.55 -11.56 -4.86
C ALA A 176 16.12 -11.92 -5.33
N TYR A 177 15.30 -10.97 -5.80
CA TYR A 177 13.87 -11.21 -6.08
C TYR A 177 13.39 -10.78 -7.49
N TYR A 178 12.37 -11.52 -7.99
CA TYR A 178 11.81 -11.38 -9.34
C TYR A 178 10.92 -10.15 -9.53
N TRP A 179 10.39 -9.63 -8.43
CA TRP A 179 9.59 -8.42 -8.36
C TRP A 179 10.42 -7.39 -7.61
N GLY A 180 10.74 -6.27 -8.26
CA GLY A 180 11.58 -5.19 -7.75
C GLY A 180 10.98 -4.46 -6.54
N TYR A 181 10.67 -5.20 -5.48
CA TYR A 181 10.37 -4.65 -4.17
C TYR A 181 11.70 -4.20 -3.57
N GLN A 182 12.17 -3.03 -4.00
CA GLN A 182 13.05 -2.27 -3.14
C GLN A 182 12.27 -2.00 -1.85
N PRO A 183 12.86 -2.24 -0.66
CA PRO A 183 12.24 -1.76 0.57
C PRO A 183 11.94 -0.29 0.36
N SER A 184 10.71 0.13 0.69
CA SER A 184 10.28 1.51 0.55
C SER A 184 11.36 2.41 1.17
N GLY A 185 12.09 3.14 0.31
CA GLY A 185 12.96 4.21 0.77
C GLY A 185 12.16 5.16 1.67
N THR A 186 12.86 5.82 2.60
CA THR A 186 12.28 6.81 3.53
C THR A 186 11.16 7.60 2.87
N SER A 187 9.95 7.54 3.44
CA SER A 187 8.79 8.23 2.92
C SER A 187 8.92 9.74 3.18
N GLY A 188 9.41 10.49 2.19
CA GLY A 188 9.39 11.96 2.21
C GLY A 188 10.71 12.62 1.84
N ALA A 189 10.67 13.94 1.66
CA ALA A 189 11.84 14.72 1.28
C ALA A 189 12.90 14.76 2.41
N PRO A 190 14.20 14.77 2.10
CA PRO A 190 15.27 14.75 3.09
C PRO A 190 15.23 15.99 4.00
N VAL A 191 15.63 15.79 5.26
CA VAL A 191 15.75 16.84 6.27
C VAL A 191 17.17 16.92 6.83
N ASP A 192 17.55 18.12 7.29
CA ASP A 192 18.79 18.34 8.04
C ASP A 192 18.68 17.83 9.49
N GLN A 193 19.75 18.03 10.27
CA GLN A 193 19.83 17.63 11.67
C GLN A 193 18.79 18.30 12.58
N ASP A 194 18.17 19.39 12.13
CA ASP A 194 17.11 20.12 12.86
C ASP A 194 15.71 19.75 12.36
N GLY A 195 15.59 18.77 11.46
CA GLY A 195 14.33 18.37 10.85
C GLY A 195 13.78 19.41 9.86
N ASN A 196 14.62 20.30 9.33
CA ASN A 196 14.24 21.25 8.28
C ASN A 196 14.52 20.67 6.89
N PRO A 197 13.73 21.02 5.88
CA PRO A 197 13.95 20.53 4.52
C PRO A 197 15.37 20.82 4.01
N VAL A 198 16.03 19.83 3.43
CA VAL A 198 17.32 20.04 2.76
C VAL A 198 17.09 20.82 1.47
N LEU A 199 17.79 21.94 1.37
CA LEU A 199 17.74 22.88 0.26
C LEU A 199 19.12 23.01 -0.38
N TYR A 200 19.18 23.12 -1.71
CA TYR A 200 20.45 23.15 -2.45
C TYR A 200 20.75 24.55 -2.98
N SER A 201 21.92 25.09 -2.61
CA SER A 201 22.46 26.34 -3.13
C SER A 201 23.17 26.18 -4.48
N VAL A 202 23.41 27.28 -5.17
CA VAL A 202 24.25 27.30 -6.38
C VAL A 202 25.72 27.41 -5.95
N PRO A 203 26.58 26.43 -6.23
CA PRO A 203 28.00 26.49 -5.88
C PRO A 203 28.77 27.43 -6.82
N ALA A 204 29.99 27.81 -6.44
CA ALA A 204 30.84 28.71 -7.24
C ALA A 204 31.35 28.06 -8.55
N SER A 205 31.53 26.74 -8.58
CA SER A 205 31.90 25.97 -9.76
C SER A 205 31.39 24.52 -9.65
N TRP A 206 31.44 23.77 -10.76
CA TRP A 206 31.14 22.34 -10.79
C TRP A 206 31.97 21.53 -9.77
N GLU A 207 33.27 21.86 -9.64
CA GLU A 207 34.21 21.21 -8.73
C GLU A 207 34.01 21.64 -7.27
N ALA A 208 33.45 22.82 -7.03
CA ALA A 208 33.19 23.33 -5.68
C ALA A 208 31.92 22.74 -5.04
N ALA A 209 31.09 22.05 -5.83
CA ALA A 209 29.87 21.41 -5.36
C ALA A 209 30.17 20.31 -4.33
N GLN A 210 29.51 20.37 -3.18
CA GLN A 210 29.66 19.41 -2.09
C GLN A 210 28.77 18.18 -2.25
N ASN A 211 27.74 18.27 -3.10
CA ASN A 211 26.80 17.20 -3.36
C ASN A 211 26.20 17.32 -4.79
N ASP A 212 25.50 16.28 -5.23
CA ASP A 212 24.89 16.25 -6.56
C ASP A 212 23.74 17.26 -6.70
N GLY A 213 23.03 17.60 -5.61
CA GLY A 213 22.01 18.66 -5.62
C GLY A 213 22.61 20.03 -5.98
N GLU A 214 23.79 20.36 -5.45
CA GLU A 214 24.53 21.56 -5.82
C GLU A 214 25.05 21.51 -7.27
N ARG A 215 25.55 20.36 -7.75
CA ARG A 215 25.91 20.18 -9.16
C ARG A 215 24.72 20.42 -10.09
N TRP A 216 23.55 19.88 -9.74
CA TRP A 216 22.31 20.10 -10.48
C TRP A 216 21.91 21.59 -10.49
N ARG A 217 21.99 22.26 -9.33
CA ARG A 217 21.75 23.72 -9.23
C ARG A 217 22.75 24.53 -10.05
N TRP A 218 24.01 24.12 -10.09
CA TRP A 218 25.05 24.74 -10.91
C TRP A 218 24.73 24.64 -12.40
N LEU A 219 24.40 23.43 -12.88
CA LEU A 219 24.06 23.19 -14.30
C LEU A 219 22.88 24.05 -14.74
N LEU A 220 21.80 24.11 -13.95
CA LEU A 220 20.64 24.94 -14.25
C LEU A 220 20.98 26.44 -14.26
N SER A 221 21.73 26.93 -13.25
CA SER A 221 22.13 28.34 -13.20
C SER A 221 23.01 28.71 -14.40
N HIS A 222 24.01 27.90 -14.70
CA HIS A 222 24.95 28.15 -15.79
C HIS A 222 24.29 28.01 -17.16
N ALA A 223 23.29 27.14 -17.32
CA ALA A 223 22.50 27.07 -18.55
C ALA A 223 21.79 28.40 -18.82
N ALA A 224 21.15 29.00 -17.81
CA ALA A 224 20.49 30.30 -17.91
C ALA A 224 21.48 31.48 -18.06
N GLU A 225 22.68 31.39 -17.49
CA GLU A 225 23.72 32.41 -17.62
C GLU A 225 24.32 32.45 -19.04
N VAL A 226 24.55 31.27 -19.62
CA VAL A 226 25.13 31.14 -20.97
C VAL A 226 24.10 31.39 -22.07
N GLU A 227 22.85 30.93 -21.87
CA GLU A 227 21.73 31.16 -22.77
C GLU A 227 20.55 31.76 -22.00
N PRO A 228 20.41 33.10 -21.96
CA PRO A 228 19.33 33.77 -21.25
C PRO A 228 17.92 33.33 -21.67
N ALA A 229 17.73 32.82 -22.89
CA ALA A 229 16.45 32.27 -23.32
C ALA A 229 15.99 31.06 -22.49
N LEU A 230 16.92 30.33 -21.84
CA LEU A 230 16.63 29.19 -20.97
C LEU A 230 16.26 29.60 -19.55
N GLN A 231 16.32 30.90 -19.19
CA GLN A 231 16.06 31.36 -17.83
C GLN A 231 14.70 30.86 -17.30
N VAL A 232 13.65 30.94 -18.11
CA VAL A 232 12.31 30.48 -17.70
C VAL A 232 12.19 28.95 -17.66
N GLU A 233 12.87 28.23 -18.54
CA GLU A 233 12.87 26.76 -18.49
C GLU A 233 13.54 26.25 -17.20
N THR A 234 14.66 26.86 -16.80
CA THR A 234 15.33 26.51 -15.55
C THR A 234 14.49 26.82 -14.30
N LEU A 235 13.58 27.81 -14.36
CA LEU A 235 12.60 28.06 -13.31
C LEU A 235 11.58 26.92 -13.21
N PHE A 236 11.10 26.39 -14.34
CA PHE A 236 10.18 25.24 -14.35
C PHE A 236 10.80 24.00 -13.76
N HIS A 237 12.02 23.63 -14.16
CA HIS A 237 12.70 22.45 -13.58
C HIS A 237 12.85 22.57 -12.05
N ARG A 238 13.17 23.76 -11.55
CA ARG A 238 13.28 24.00 -10.10
C ARG A 238 11.92 23.97 -9.42
N ALA A 239 10.91 24.63 -9.99
CA ALA A 239 9.56 24.65 -9.44
C ALA A 239 8.97 23.24 -9.36
N GLN A 240 9.09 22.46 -10.43
CA GLN A 240 8.63 21.07 -10.47
C GLN A 240 9.32 20.20 -9.42
N PHE A 241 10.66 20.27 -9.32
CA PHE A 241 11.40 19.53 -8.30
C PHE A 241 10.95 19.90 -6.89
N LEU A 242 10.90 21.20 -6.58
CA LEU A 242 10.50 21.70 -5.26
C LEU A 242 9.03 21.38 -4.94
N GLN A 243 8.14 21.46 -5.92
CA GLN A 243 6.74 21.06 -5.76
C GLN A 243 6.66 19.56 -5.47
N GLN A 244 7.43 18.71 -6.16
CA GLN A 244 7.46 17.27 -5.91
C GLN A 244 7.93 16.91 -4.50
N GLN A 245 8.91 17.65 -3.96
CA GLN A 245 9.44 17.43 -2.61
C GLN A 245 8.56 18.04 -1.51
N PHE A 246 8.03 19.24 -1.76
CA PHE A 246 7.47 20.11 -0.72
C PHE A 246 6.04 20.57 -0.99
N GLY A 247 5.37 20.03 -2.01
CA GLY A 247 3.97 20.34 -2.33
C GLY A 247 2.98 19.49 -1.53
N VAL A 248 1.76 20.02 -1.38
CA VAL A 248 0.65 19.37 -0.63
C VAL A 248 0.31 17.97 -1.16
N GLN A 249 0.51 17.71 -2.44
CA GLN A 249 0.26 16.39 -3.03
C GLN A 249 1.16 15.29 -2.45
N THR A 250 2.24 15.63 -1.73
CA THR A 250 3.07 14.66 -1.02
C THR A 250 2.33 13.92 0.11
N LEU A 251 1.20 14.46 0.59
CA LEU A 251 0.36 13.86 1.63
C LEU A 251 -0.52 12.70 1.13
N ASN A 252 -0.62 12.49 -0.19
CA ASN A 252 -1.57 11.56 -0.82
C ASN A 252 -1.20 10.06 -0.64
N SER A 253 -0.02 9.73 -0.10
CA SER A 253 0.51 8.35 -0.09
C SER A 253 0.30 7.57 1.20
N GLY A 254 -0.81 7.82 1.90
CA GLY A 254 -1.15 7.12 3.14
C GLY A 254 -1.55 8.02 4.31
N PHE A 255 -1.39 9.35 4.18
CA PHE A 255 -1.76 10.28 5.25
C PHE A 255 -3.17 10.86 5.09
N LEU A 256 -3.68 10.92 3.85
CA LEU A 256 -5.02 11.36 3.54
C LEU A 256 -5.64 10.38 2.53
N GLY A 257 -6.35 9.35 3.02
CA GLY A 257 -7.63 9.10 2.35
C GLY A 257 -8.34 10.45 2.40
N PHE A 258 -8.54 11.09 1.24
CA PHE A 258 -9.14 12.43 1.13
C PHE A 258 -10.29 12.51 2.14
N HIS A 259 -10.03 13.18 3.28
CA HIS A 259 -11.05 13.38 4.28
C HIS A 259 -12.21 14.05 3.58
N SER A 260 -13.45 13.71 3.94
CA SER A 260 -14.59 14.35 3.33
C SER A 260 -14.46 15.86 3.56
N PRO A 261 -14.58 16.74 2.53
CA PRO A 261 -14.60 18.19 2.74
C PRO A 261 -15.61 18.67 3.79
N GLU A 262 -16.57 17.82 4.20
CA GLU A 262 -17.45 18.04 5.36
C GLU A 262 -16.69 18.14 6.70
N ASP A 263 -15.53 17.47 6.85
CA ASP A 263 -14.71 17.48 8.06
C ASP A 263 -13.76 18.68 8.18
N GLU A 264 -13.55 19.46 7.10
CA GLU A 264 -12.64 20.62 7.13
C GLU A 264 -13.22 21.84 7.85
N GLU A 265 -14.55 21.99 7.90
CA GLU A 265 -15.18 23.11 8.63
C GLU A 265 -15.16 22.89 10.15
N THR A 266 -15.08 21.63 10.59
CA THR A 266 -15.11 21.25 12.01
C THR A 266 -13.73 21.16 12.65
N LYS A 267 -12.62 21.18 11.89
CA LYS A 267 -11.25 21.10 12.41
C LYS A 267 -10.38 22.28 11.95
N LYS A 268 -10.33 23.37 12.74
CA LYS A 268 -9.23 24.35 12.64
C LYS A 268 -7.95 23.69 13.15
N GLY A 269 -7.01 23.38 12.26
CA GLY A 269 -5.76 22.70 12.62
C GLY A 269 -4.59 23.07 11.72
N PRO A 270 -3.35 22.76 12.14
CA PRO A 270 -2.13 23.10 11.40
C PRO A 270 -2.05 22.48 9.99
N PHE A 271 -2.91 21.50 9.68
CA PHE A 271 -2.99 20.79 8.40
C PHE A 271 -4.05 21.33 7.44
N GLN A 272 -4.74 22.43 7.76
CA GLN A 272 -5.73 23.03 6.87
C GLN A 272 -5.05 23.64 5.63
N VAL A 273 -5.06 22.90 4.52
CA VAL A 273 -4.37 23.29 3.27
C VAL A 273 -4.97 24.55 2.63
N SER A 274 -6.28 24.77 2.82
CA SER A 274 -6.99 25.96 2.36
C SER A 274 -6.53 27.25 3.04
N SER A 275 -5.88 27.15 4.21
CA SER A 275 -5.34 28.28 4.98
C SER A 275 -3.91 28.69 4.63
N LEU A 276 -3.24 27.98 3.72
CA LEU A 276 -1.83 28.22 3.40
C LEU A 276 -1.64 29.55 2.68
N THR A 277 -0.66 30.34 3.13
CA THR A 277 -0.18 31.49 2.35
C THR A 277 0.72 31.05 1.19
N ASP A 278 1.02 31.96 0.26
CA ASP A 278 1.91 31.70 -0.88
C ASP A 278 3.37 31.42 -0.48
N GLN A 279 3.74 31.68 0.78
CA GLN A 279 5.08 31.40 1.33
C GLN A 279 5.13 30.11 2.16
N GLU A 280 3.97 29.59 2.55
CA GLU A 280 3.84 28.39 3.36
C GLU A 280 3.55 27.17 2.50
N THR A 281 3.96 26.01 2.99
CA THR A 281 3.56 24.72 2.46
C THR A 281 3.40 23.70 3.57
N ILE A 282 2.76 22.58 3.25
CA ILE A 282 2.68 21.39 4.08
C ILE A 282 3.12 20.22 3.22
N ALA A 283 4.05 19.41 3.71
CA ALA A 283 4.57 18.26 2.98
C ALA A 283 4.96 17.11 3.88
N GLN A 284 4.97 15.90 3.31
CA GLN A 284 5.57 14.70 3.91
C GLN A 284 7.11 14.80 3.77
N LEU A 285 7.79 15.04 4.89
CA LEU A 285 9.25 14.99 4.99
C LEU A 285 9.70 13.64 5.54
N ALA A 286 11.00 13.36 5.48
CA ALA A 286 11.58 12.15 6.06
C ALA A 286 11.33 12.04 7.58
N SER A 287 11.10 13.17 8.26
CA SER A 287 10.73 13.26 9.68
C SER A 287 9.21 13.38 9.93
N GLY A 288 8.37 13.03 8.95
CA GLY A 288 6.91 13.15 9.06
C GLY A 288 6.33 14.40 8.39
N VAL A 289 5.02 14.65 8.58
CA VAL A 289 4.32 15.78 7.96
C VAL A 289 4.60 17.08 8.72
N LYS A 290 5.07 18.11 8.00
CA LYS A 290 5.39 19.42 8.58
C LYS A 290 4.80 20.56 7.76
N ARG A 291 4.23 21.57 8.44
CA ARG A 291 3.92 22.90 7.87
C ARG A 291 5.14 23.81 8.07
N PHE A 292 5.61 24.45 7.01
CA PHE A 292 6.79 25.32 7.07
C PHE A 292 6.79 26.35 5.93
N THR A 293 7.70 27.31 6.01
CA THR A 293 7.93 28.32 4.97
C THR A 293 9.18 28.00 4.16
N LEU A 294 9.15 28.26 2.86
CA LEU A 294 10.34 28.18 2.00
C LEU A 294 10.84 29.57 1.63
N PRO A 295 12.17 29.80 1.54
CA PRO A 295 12.72 31.03 0.98
C PRO A 295 12.19 31.26 -0.44
N ALA A 296 11.97 32.51 -0.85
CA ALA A 296 11.37 32.82 -2.16
C ALA A 296 12.14 32.23 -3.35
N GLU A 297 13.47 32.17 -3.27
CA GLU A 297 14.33 31.55 -4.28
C GLU A 297 14.22 30.01 -4.32
N GLN A 298 13.61 29.38 -3.32
CA GLN A 298 13.39 27.94 -3.23
C GLN A 298 11.91 27.61 -3.01
N HIS A 299 11.02 28.54 -3.33
CA HIS A 299 9.59 28.35 -3.23
C HIS A 299 8.98 28.21 -4.62
N TYR A 300 8.37 27.06 -4.91
CA TYR A 300 7.87 26.72 -6.24
C TYR A 300 6.80 27.71 -6.77
N ILE A 301 5.89 28.22 -5.92
CA ILE A 301 4.96 29.31 -6.30
C ILE A 301 5.72 30.58 -6.73
N ALA A 302 6.71 31.03 -5.94
CA ALA A 302 7.47 32.24 -6.24
C ALA A 302 8.33 32.09 -7.52
N LEU A 303 8.84 30.88 -7.81
CA LEU A 303 9.54 30.59 -9.05
C LEU A 303 8.62 30.62 -10.26
N LEU A 304 7.39 30.09 -10.14
CA LEU A 304 6.39 30.15 -11.20
C LEU A 304 5.87 31.57 -11.43
N GLN A 305 5.71 32.37 -10.38
CA GLN A 305 5.40 33.80 -10.51
C GLN A 305 6.49 34.54 -11.31
N GLN A 306 7.77 34.24 -11.06
CA GLN A 306 8.86 34.78 -11.88
C GLN A 306 8.80 34.30 -13.34
N ALA A 307 8.37 33.07 -13.59
CA ALA A 307 8.16 32.55 -14.95
C ALA A 307 7.02 33.30 -15.68
N VAL A 308 5.94 33.66 -14.97
CA VAL A 308 4.87 34.52 -15.50
C VAL A 308 5.38 35.92 -15.86
N GLU A 309 6.25 36.51 -15.03
CA GLU A 309 6.78 37.86 -15.27
C GLU A 309 7.75 37.91 -16.47
N ARG A 310 8.59 36.89 -16.63
CA ARG A 310 9.73 36.90 -17.56
C ARG A 310 9.53 36.07 -18.83
N GLY A 311 8.54 35.18 -18.85
CA GLY A 311 8.33 34.21 -19.92
C GLY A 311 7.81 34.81 -21.23
N THR A 312 7.96 34.03 -22.30
CA THR A 312 7.16 34.20 -23.52
C THR A 312 5.71 33.81 -23.27
N ASP A 313 4.77 34.22 -24.11
CA ASP A 313 3.34 33.91 -23.88
C ASP A 313 3.05 32.41 -23.68
N PRO A 314 3.65 31.45 -24.44
CA PRO A 314 3.49 30.02 -24.16
C PRO A 314 4.03 29.60 -22.78
N GLN A 315 5.15 30.18 -22.34
CA GLN A 315 5.72 29.89 -21.02
C GLN A 315 4.87 30.50 -19.90
N LYS A 316 4.35 31.72 -20.08
CA LYS A 316 3.41 32.33 -19.12
C LYS A 316 2.17 31.47 -18.96
N PHE A 317 1.65 30.94 -20.07
CA PHE A 317 0.51 30.04 -20.06
C PHE A 317 0.79 28.79 -19.21
N ARG A 318 1.92 28.09 -19.45
CA ARG A 318 2.37 26.94 -18.65
C ARG A 318 2.50 27.29 -17.16
N ALA A 319 3.08 28.45 -16.84
CA ALA A 319 3.24 28.88 -15.45
C ALA A 319 1.90 29.14 -14.74
N HIS A 320 0.94 29.76 -15.42
CA HIS A 320 -0.41 29.92 -14.87
C HIS A 320 -1.13 28.57 -14.68
N GLU A 321 -0.96 27.63 -15.60
CA GLU A 321 -1.49 26.27 -15.46
C GLU A 321 -0.91 25.54 -14.23
N GLU A 322 0.41 25.56 -14.05
CA GLU A 322 1.06 24.93 -12.89
C GLU A 322 0.65 25.61 -11.57
N LEU A 323 0.54 26.95 -11.55
CA LEU A 323 0.04 27.71 -10.39
C LEU A 323 -1.42 27.35 -10.08
N ALA A 324 -2.28 27.25 -11.09
CA ALA A 324 -3.67 26.88 -10.90
C ALA A 324 -3.79 25.48 -10.28
N ALA A 325 -3.03 24.50 -10.78
CA ALA A 325 -2.99 23.15 -10.23
C ALA A 325 -2.52 23.13 -8.76
N ILE A 326 -1.54 23.96 -8.40
CA ILE A 326 -1.09 24.12 -7.00
C ILE A 326 -2.22 24.63 -6.11
N TYR A 327 -2.93 25.68 -6.54
CA TYR A 327 -4.03 26.25 -5.76
C TYR A 327 -5.23 25.30 -5.66
N GLU A 328 -5.52 24.51 -6.70
CA GLU A 328 -6.55 23.45 -6.63
C GLU A 328 -6.18 22.37 -5.59
N ASN A 329 -4.93 21.92 -5.57
CA ASN A 329 -4.42 20.97 -4.56
C ASN A 329 -4.43 21.54 -3.14
N ARG A 330 -4.36 22.87 -3.00
CA ARG A 330 -4.51 23.58 -1.73
C ARG A 330 -5.98 23.86 -1.37
N MET A 331 -6.96 23.42 -2.16
CA MET A 331 -8.38 23.77 -2.02
C MET A 331 -8.66 25.28 -2.05
N GLN A 332 -7.81 26.04 -2.74
CA GLN A 332 -7.87 27.49 -2.92
C GLN A 332 -8.46 27.84 -4.28
N TYR A 333 -9.67 27.33 -4.53
CA TYR A 333 -10.34 27.42 -5.84
C TYR A 333 -10.51 28.84 -6.40
N PRO A 334 -10.77 29.90 -5.60
CA PRO A 334 -10.79 31.26 -6.13
C PRO A 334 -9.46 31.69 -6.76
N GLN A 335 -8.34 31.42 -6.07
CA GLN A 335 -7.00 31.71 -6.59
C GLN A 335 -6.70 30.87 -7.84
N ALA A 336 -7.08 29.58 -7.85
CA ALA A 336 -6.94 28.75 -9.04
C ALA A 336 -7.72 29.30 -10.25
N ALA A 337 -8.98 29.73 -10.04
CA ALA A 337 -9.78 30.34 -11.09
C ALA A 337 -9.17 31.64 -11.63
N ASP A 338 -8.54 32.45 -10.77
CA ASP A 338 -7.83 33.66 -11.20
C ASP A 338 -6.61 33.34 -12.07
N GLN A 339 -5.86 32.28 -11.74
CA GLN A 339 -4.74 31.82 -12.59
C GLN A 339 -5.23 31.31 -13.95
N TRP A 340 -6.31 30.53 -14.01
CA TRP A 340 -6.89 30.09 -15.27
C TRP A 340 -7.42 31.26 -16.12
N ARG A 341 -8.05 32.28 -15.51
CA ARG A 341 -8.44 33.52 -16.21
C ARG A 341 -7.24 34.27 -16.76
N ALA A 342 -6.15 34.34 -16.01
CA ALA A 342 -4.91 34.96 -16.46
C ALA A 342 -4.29 34.21 -17.65
N ALA A 343 -4.28 32.87 -17.62
CA ALA A 343 -3.85 32.05 -18.76
C ALA A 343 -4.68 32.33 -20.02
N LEU A 344 -6.01 32.40 -19.88
CA LEU A 344 -6.95 32.66 -20.99
C LEU A 344 -6.92 34.10 -21.54
N ALA A 345 -6.30 35.03 -20.82
CA ALA A 345 -6.09 36.40 -21.27
C ALA A 345 -4.88 36.55 -22.21
N LEU A 346 -4.03 35.52 -22.32
CA LEU A 346 -2.89 35.48 -23.23
C LEU A 346 -3.36 35.21 -24.68
N PRO A 347 -2.49 35.38 -25.70
CA PRO A 347 -2.82 35.05 -27.07
C PRO A 347 -3.27 33.59 -27.23
N LYS A 348 -4.35 33.40 -28.01
CA LYS A 348 -5.01 32.11 -28.18
C LYS A 348 -4.06 31.03 -28.69
N SER A 349 -4.05 29.88 -28.01
CA SER A 349 -3.29 28.67 -28.32
C SER A 349 -4.20 27.43 -28.30
N GLU A 350 -3.67 26.27 -28.70
CA GLU A 350 -4.38 24.98 -28.62
C GLU A 350 -4.75 24.60 -27.18
N GLN A 351 -4.02 25.09 -26.17
CA GLN A 351 -4.31 24.80 -24.76
C GLN A 351 -5.47 25.61 -24.16
N HIS A 352 -5.99 26.64 -24.87
CA HIS A 352 -7.05 27.50 -24.33
C HIS A 352 -8.36 26.74 -24.10
N GLU A 353 -8.66 25.73 -24.90
CA GLU A 353 -9.85 24.88 -24.70
C GLU A 353 -9.76 24.14 -23.37
N TYR A 354 -8.62 23.49 -23.12
CA TYR A 354 -8.35 22.82 -21.85
C TYR A 354 -8.42 23.79 -20.65
N ALA A 355 -7.77 24.96 -20.73
CA ALA A 355 -7.82 25.94 -19.64
C ALA A 355 -9.24 26.49 -19.39
N GLN A 356 -10.05 26.66 -20.44
CA GLN A 356 -11.45 27.02 -20.30
C GLN A 356 -12.25 25.92 -19.61
N ASP A 357 -12.04 24.66 -19.98
CA ASP A 357 -12.69 23.50 -19.35
C ASP A 357 -12.32 23.39 -17.87
N ARG A 358 -11.04 23.62 -17.51
CA ARG A 358 -10.57 23.65 -16.12
C ARG A 358 -11.19 24.79 -15.33
N LEU A 359 -11.24 26.00 -15.90
CA LEU A 359 -11.89 27.15 -15.26
C LEU A 359 -13.38 26.88 -15.04
N ASP A 360 -14.06 26.37 -16.06
CA ASP A 360 -15.48 26.03 -16.03
C ASP A 360 -15.78 24.97 -14.96
N GLN A 361 -14.92 23.97 -14.82
CA GLN A 361 -15.03 22.96 -13.76
C GLN A 361 -14.98 23.57 -12.34
N ILE A 362 -14.30 24.71 -12.16
CA ILE A 362 -14.24 25.41 -10.87
C ILE A 362 -15.44 26.35 -10.68
N ILE A 363 -15.79 27.17 -11.68
CA ILE A 363 -16.70 28.31 -11.48
C ILE A 363 -18.14 28.02 -11.91
N LYS A 364 -18.37 27.08 -12.82
CA LYS A 364 -19.72 26.71 -13.26
C LYS A 364 -20.32 25.67 -12.33
N PRO A 365 -21.65 25.45 -12.38
CA PRO A 365 -22.27 24.29 -11.76
C PRO A 365 -21.60 23.00 -12.21
N TRP A 366 -21.07 22.25 -11.25
CA TRP A 366 -20.42 20.97 -11.52
C TRP A 366 -20.87 19.93 -10.50
N GLY A 367 -21.05 18.70 -10.93
CA GLY A 367 -21.21 17.58 -10.02
C GLY A 367 -20.97 16.23 -10.69
N THR A 368 -20.74 15.22 -9.87
CA THR A 368 -20.53 13.85 -10.29
C THR A 368 -21.11 12.86 -9.31
N PHE A 369 -21.65 11.76 -9.82
CA PHE A 369 -21.94 10.60 -9.00
C PHE A 369 -20.63 10.00 -8.46
N GLU A 370 -20.68 9.47 -7.24
CA GLU A 370 -19.59 8.67 -6.66
C GLU A 370 -19.93 7.17 -6.78
N SER A 371 -18.93 6.31 -6.56
CA SER A 371 -19.10 4.86 -6.71
C SER A 371 -20.08 4.31 -5.67
N LEU A 372 -20.91 3.36 -6.10
CA LEU A 372 -21.80 2.59 -5.24
C LEU A 372 -21.84 1.13 -5.69
N GLY A 373 -22.14 0.24 -4.75
CA GLY A 373 -22.36 -1.17 -5.03
C GLY A 373 -23.72 -1.45 -5.67
N VAL A 374 -24.03 -2.73 -5.81
CA VAL A 374 -25.34 -3.21 -6.27
C VAL A 374 -26.38 -2.97 -5.18
N LEU A 375 -27.59 -2.53 -5.58
CA LEU A 375 -28.68 -2.19 -4.66
C LEU A 375 -29.82 -3.21 -4.79
N PRO A 376 -30.51 -3.58 -3.70
CA PRO A 376 -31.66 -4.47 -3.77
C PRO A 376 -32.91 -3.75 -4.29
N ALA A 377 -33.73 -4.46 -5.06
CA ALA A 377 -35.04 -3.98 -5.54
C ALA A 377 -36.06 -3.77 -4.41
N GLY A 378 -37.08 -2.94 -4.66
CA GLY A 378 -38.22 -2.72 -3.77
C GLY A 378 -38.08 -1.54 -2.78
N LYS A 379 -37.05 -0.72 -2.93
CA LYS A 379 -36.93 0.60 -2.30
C LYS A 379 -36.24 1.57 -3.27
N GLU A 380 -36.57 2.84 -3.17
CA GLU A 380 -35.87 3.91 -3.90
C GLU A 380 -34.39 3.96 -3.49
N PRO A 381 -33.44 3.83 -4.42
CA PRO A 381 -32.04 3.88 -4.08
C PRO A 381 -31.56 5.30 -3.79
N GLU A 382 -30.56 5.40 -2.92
CA GLU A 382 -29.83 6.62 -2.63
C GLU A 382 -28.45 6.53 -3.28
N VAL A 383 -28.17 7.47 -4.19
CA VAL A 383 -26.92 7.49 -4.96
C VAL A 383 -26.04 8.64 -4.47
N PRO A 384 -24.83 8.37 -3.97
CA PRO A 384 -23.89 9.41 -3.55
C PRO A 384 -23.54 10.36 -4.70
N PHE A 385 -23.58 11.67 -4.43
CA PHE A 385 -23.32 12.72 -5.40
C PHE A 385 -22.49 13.84 -4.78
N ARG A 386 -21.40 14.19 -5.46
CA ARG A 386 -20.51 15.30 -5.11
C ARG A 386 -20.74 16.47 -6.06
N PHE A 387 -20.89 17.68 -5.55
CA PHE A 387 -21.21 18.86 -6.36
C PHE A 387 -20.65 20.16 -5.80
N ARG A 388 -20.58 21.18 -6.67
CA ARG A 388 -20.24 22.57 -6.35
C ARG A 388 -21.03 23.54 -7.24
N ASN A 389 -21.27 24.76 -6.75
CA ASN A 389 -21.93 25.90 -7.42
C ASN A 389 -23.37 25.70 -7.92
N GLY A 390 -23.80 24.47 -8.21
CA GLY A 390 -25.13 24.15 -8.73
C GLY A 390 -26.18 24.10 -7.64
N LYS A 391 -27.29 24.83 -7.84
CA LYS A 391 -28.45 24.86 -6.92
C LYS A 391 -29.63 24.02 -7.39
N ALA A 392 -29.68 23.68 -8.66
CA ALA A 392 -30.77 22.91 -9.25
C ALA A 392 -30.20 21.88 -10.22
N LEU A 393 -30.53 20.62 -9.99
CA LEU A 393 -30.06 19.49 -10.79
C LEU A 393 -31.23 18.83 -11.49
N GLN A 394 -31.14 18.64 -12.81
CA GLN A 394 -32.10 17.86 -13.58
C GLN A 394 -31.61 16.42 -13.68
N LEU A 395 -32.45 15.48 -13.28
CA LEU A 395 -32.13 14.06 -13.32
C LEU A 395 -33.05 13.32 -14.29
N THR A 396 -32.48 12.36 -15.00
CA THR A 396 -33.23 11.37 -15.79
C THR A 396 -32.67 9.98 -15.55
N ALA A 397 -33.53 8.99 -15.71
CA ALA A 397 -33.15 7.60 -15.65
C ALA A 397 -33.70 6.85 -16.87
N HIS A 398 -32.82 6.14 -17.56
CA HIS A 398 -33.17 5.26 -18.66
C HIS A 398 -32.94 3.81 -18.27
N ALA A 399 -33.93 2.94 -18.53
CA ALA A 399 -33.73 1.51 -18.41
C ALA A 399 -32.71 1.04 -19.45
N LEU A 400 -31.84 0.10 -19.08
CA LEU A 400 -30.85 -0.48 -19.98
C LEU A 400 -31.24 -1.90 -20.38
N LYS A 401 -31.05 -2.21 -21.66
CA LYS A 401 -31.37 -3.53 -22.24
C LYS A 401 -30.21 -4.50 -22.00
N TYR A 402 -29.93 -4.80 -20.73
CA TYR A 402 -28.81 -5.66 -20.35
C TYR A 402 -28.91 -7.07 -20.93
N GLU A 403 -30.12 -7.63 -21.03
CA GLU A 403 -30.34 -8.94 -21.67
C GLU A 403 -29.85 -8.98 -23.11
N LEU A 404 -30.09 -7.91 -23.87
CA LEU A 404 -29.62 -7.78 -25.25
C LEU A 404 -28.09 -7.71 -25.31
N LEU A 405 -27.45 -7.05 -24.34
CA LEU A 405 -25.98 -7.01 -24.22
C LEU A 405 -25.39 -8.41 -24.05
N VAL A 406 -25.97 -9.19 -23.12
CA VAL A 406 -25.55 -10.56 -22.83
C VAL A 406 -25.77 -11.46 -24.06
N GLN A 407 -26.89 -11.30 -24.77
CA GLN A 407 -27.18 -12.02 -26.00
C GLN A 407 -26.20 -11.67 -27.12
N ASP A 408 -25.90 -10.39 -27.33
CA ASP A 408 -24.94 -9.92 -28.33
C ASP A 408 -23.53 -10.42 -28.05
N ALA A 409 -23.10 -10.44 -26.78
CA ALA A 409 -21.79 -10.98 -26.38
C ALA A 409 -21.68 -12.49 -26.69
N LYS A 410 -22.72 -13.27 -26.33
CA LYS A 410 -22.80 -14.69 -26.68
C LYS A 410 -22.80 -14.91 -28.19
N ALA A 411 -23.56 -14.10 -28.95
CA ALA A 411 -23.67 -14.20 -30.39
C ALA A 411 -22.34 -13.85 -31.10
N TYR A 412 -21.66 -12.80 -30.66
CA TYR A 412 -20.34 -12.41 -31.17
C TYR A 412 -19.32 -13.53 -31.00
N LEU A 413 -19.25 -14.16 -29.82
CA LEU A 413 -18.36 -15.28 -29.58
C LEU A 413 -18.69 -16.49 -30.47
N LYS A 414 -19.98 -16.80 -30.66
CA LYS A 414 -20.44 -17.88 -31.55
C LYS A 414 -20.11 -17.65 -33.03
N GLN A 415 -19.84 -16.42 -33.47
CA GLN A 415 -19.38 -16.12 -34.83
C GLN A 415 -17.92 -16.53 -35.09
N MET A 416 -17.17 -16.93 -34.05
CA MET A 416 -15.76 -17.34 -34.14
C MET A 416 -14.90 -16.27 -34.84
N PRO A 417 -14.84 -15.04 -34.28
CA PRO A 417 -14.17 -13.92 -34.92
C PRO A 417 -12.67 -14.21 -35.08
N LYS A 418 -12.14 -13.97 -36.29
CA LYS A 418 -10.71 -14.19 -36.58
C LYS A 418 -9.81 -13.41 -35.62
N GLU A 419 -10.21 -12.19 -35.27
CA GLU A 419 -9.58 -11.35 -34.26
C GLU A 419 -10.58 -11.06 -33.14
N LEU A 420 -10.18 -11.33 -31.90
CA LEU A 420 -11.03 -11.17 -30.73
C LEU A 420 -11.03 -9.69 -30.30
N ASP A 421 -12.21 -9.11 -30.35
CA ASP A 421 -12.52 -7.79 -29.81
C ASP A 421 -12.99 -7.97 -28.37
N TRP A 422 -12.04 -7.86 -27.43
CA TRP A 422 -12.27 -8.04 -26.00
C TRP A 422 -13.37 -7.12 -25.46
N GLU A 423 -13.59 -5.98 -26.09
CA GLU A 423 -14.54 -4.96 -25.63
C GLU A 423 -15.99 -5.41 -25.87
N LYS A 424 -16.25 -6.21 -26.91
CA LYS A 424 -17.56 -6.83 -27.15
C LYS A 424 -17.95 -7.88 -26.11
N MET A 425 -16.99 -8.33 -25.31
CA MET A 425 -17.16 -9.35 -24.28
C MET A 425 -17.29 -8.76 -22.87
N GLN A 426 -16.95 -7.48 -22.69
CA GLN A 426 -17.06 -6.77 -21.42
C GLN A 426 -18.51 -6.39 -21.12
N ILE A 427 -19.25 -7.33 -20.54
CA ILE A 427 -20.66 -7.14 -20.17
C ILE A 427 -20.86 -6.15 -19.00
N ASN A 428 -19.81 -5.88 -18.21
CA ASN A 428 -19.86 -4.96 -17.08
C ASN A 428 -19.59 -3.49 -17.48
N ASP A 429 -19.15 -3.23 -18.72
CA ASP A 429 -18.74 -1.90 -19.20
C ASP A 429 -19.86 -1.14 -19.96
N LEU A 430 -21.11 -1.37 -19.55
CA LEU A 430 -22.29 -0.88 -20.28
C LEU A 430 -22.37 0.66 -20.31
N GLY A 431 -21.92 1.33 -19.24
CA GLY A 431 -21.89 2.80 -19.16
C GLY A 431 -21.00 3.43 -20.23
N ARG A 432 -19.77 2.93 -20.36
CA ARG A 432 -18.80 3.39 -21.37
C ARG A 432 -19.30 3.15 -22.78
N ARG A 433 -19.88 1.96 -23.04
CA ARG A 433 -20.43 1.61 -24.36
C ARG A 433 -21.56 2.54 -24.81
N ILE A 434 -22.42 2.97 -23.90
CA ILE A 434 -23.51 3.89 -24.24
C ILE A 434 -23.00 5.32 -24.42
N VAL A 435 -22.09 5.77 -23.56
CA VAL A 435 -21.67 7.17 -23.50
C VAL A 435 -20.56 7.50 -24.50
N GLU A 436 -19.52 6.66 -24.61
CA GLU A 436 -18.36 6.94 -25.46
C GLU A 436 -18.52 6.37 -26.88
N ARG A 437 -19.26 5.28 -27.05
CA ARG A 437 -19.38 4.57 -28.33
C ARG A 437 -20.71 4.76 -29.05
N ASP A 438 -21.60 5.54 -28.44
CA ASP A 438 -22.93 5.83 -28.95
C ASP A 438 -23.76 4.56 -29.28
N GLU A 439 -23.54 3.46 -28.53
CA GLU A 439 -24.28 2.20 -28.73
C GLU A 439 -25.70 2.28 -28.14
N LYS A 440 -26.50 3.24 -28.63
CA LYS A 440 -27.88 3.52 -28.18
C LYS A 440 -28.83 2.33 -28.29
N LYS A 441 -28.46 1.26 -29.00
CA LYS A 441 -29.25 0.02 -29.06
C LYS A 441 -29.50 -0.60 -27.68
N TYR A 442 -28.58 -0.41 -26.72
CA TYR A 442 -28.75 -0.89 -25.35
C TYR A 442 -29.47 0.11 -24.43
N LEU A 443 -29.73 1.33 -24.89
CA LEU A 443 -30.54 2.31 -24.18
C LEU A 443 -32.02 1.99 -24.39
N GLY A 444 -32.77 1.88 -23.30
CA GLY A 444 -34.21 1.66 -23.27
C GLY A 444 -34.99 2.95 -23.01
N GLU A 445 -36.23 2.79 -22.57
CA GLU A 445 -37.15 3.89 -22.31
C GLU A 445 -36.71 4.73 -21.11
N GLN A 446 -37.06 6.02 -21.14
CA GLN A 446 -36.89 6.90 -19.98
C GLN A 446 -37.95 6.53 -18.95
N VAL A 447 -37.53 6.02 -17.79
CA VAL A 447 -38.44 5.53 -16.74
C VAL A 447 -38.73 6.57 -15.66
N ALA A 448 -37.83 7.55 -15.48
CA ALA A 448 -38.03 8.63 -14.53
C ALA A 448 -37.35 9.94 -14.97
N THR A 449 -37.93 11.05 -14.53
CA THR A 449 -37.32 12.39 -14.62
C THR A 449 -37.78 13.23 -13.44
N TRP A 450 -36.84 13.88 -12.76
CA TRP A 450 -37.13 14.71 -11.59
C TRP A 450 -36.07 15.80 -11.43
N LYS A 451 -36.32 16.72 -10.50
CA LYS A 451 -35.41 17.82 -10.18
C LYS A 451 -35.04 17.76 -8.71
N GLU A 452 -33.77 18.00 -8.42
CA GLU A 452 -33.25 18.09 -7.06
C GLU A 452 -32.80 19.53 -6.77
N THR A 453 -33.12 20.04 -5.59
CA THR A 453 -32.59 21.32 -5.10
C THR A 453 -31.37 21.05 -4.25
N LEU A 454 -30.28 21.75 -4.55
CA LEU A 454 -28.99 21.56 -3.90
C LEU A 454 -28.52 22.86 -3.23
N GLU A 455 -27.74 22.70 -2.17
CA GLU A 455 -27.18 23.81 -1.40
C GLU A 455 -25.64 23.79 -1.49
N PRO A 456 -25.04 24.43 -2.51
CA PRO A 456 -23.60 24.45 -2.68
C PRO A 456 -22.90 25.27 -1.59
N ARG A 457 -21.64 24.95 -1.32
CA ARG A 457 -20.79 25.73 -0.42
C ARG A 457 -20.24 26.98 -1.13
N ASP A 458 -19.85 27.96 -0.33
CA ASP A 458 -19.13 29.13 -0.83
C ASP A 458 -17.72 28.78 -1.32
N LYS A 459 -17.10 29.71 -2.06
CA LYS A 459 -15.70 29.60 -2.55
C LYS A 459 -15.43 28.35 -3.40
N TYR A 460 -16.42 27.89 -4.16
CA TYR A 460 -16.31 26.77 -5.09
C TYR A 460 -15.97 25.42 -4.43
N LEU A 461 -16.19 25.27 -3.12
CA LEU A 461 -15.93 24.04 -2.39
C LEU A 461 -16.97 22.95 -2.73
N ASP A 462 -16.51 21.70 -2.73
CA ASP A 462 -17.39 20.54 -2.91
C ASP A 462 -18.28 20.31 -1.68
N ARG A 463 -19.51 19.85 -1.95
CA ARG A 463 -20.43 19.27 -0.98
C ARG A 463 -20.86 17.88 -1.46
N ARG A 464 -21.11 16.98 -0.53
CA ARG A 464 -21.68 15.65 -0.80
C ARG A 464 -23.14 15.62 -0.37
N THR A 465 -23.92 14.79 -1.06
CA THR A 465 -25.30 14.47 -0.71
C THR A 465 -25.66 13.12 -1.29
N ASN A 466 -26.72 12.52 -0.78
CA ASN A 466 -27.35 11.36 -1.41
C ASN A 466 -28.55 11.81 -2.25
N ILE A 467 -28.57 11.39 -3.51
CA ILE A 467 -29.69 11.66 -4.43
C ILE A 467 -30.64 10.47 -4.38
N LYS A 468 -31.89 10.73 -4.03
CA LYS A 468 -32.94 9.71 -4.05
C LYS A 468 -33.43 9.49 -5.49
N VAL A 469 -33.49 8.23 -5.91
CA VAL A 469 -33.87 7.85 -7.28
C VAL A 469 -35.25 7.18 -7.23
N PRO A 470 -36.27 7.70 -7.94
CA PRO A 470 -37.64 7.20 -7.86
C PRO A 470 -37.86 5.95 -8.75
N ILE A 471 -37.07 4.90 -8.50
CA ILE A 471 -37.11 3.61 -9.20
C ILE A 471 -36.93 2.50 -8.19
N GLU A 472 -37.83 1.51 -8.21
CA GLU A 472 -37.79 0.37 -7.29
C GLU A 472 -37.67 -0.97 -8.01
N GLN A 473 -37.92 -0.97 -9.33
CA GLN A 473 -37.89 -2.17 -10.16
C GLN A 473 -36.46 -2.62 -10.39
N ALA A 474 -36.26 -3.93 -10.48
CA ALA A 474 -34.98 -4.50 -10.83
C ALA A 474 -34.61 -4.20 -12.28
N GLY A 475 -33.32 -3.96 -12.49
CA GLY A 475 -32.74 -3.65 -13.79
C GLY A 475 -31.45 -2.85 -13.67
N ALA A 476 -30.80 -2.67 -14.81
CA ALA A 476 -29.71 -1.72 -14.97
C ALA A 476 -30.28 -0.39 -15.48
N TYR A 477 -29.92 0.72 -14.85
CA TYR A 477 -30.40 2.05 -15.21
C TYR A 477 -29.25 3.00 -15.47
N LEU A 478 -29.29 3.74 -16.57
CA LEU A 478 -28.40 4.87 -16.79
C LEU A 478 -29.03 6.11 -16.16
N LEU A 479 -28.45 6.55 -15.05
CA LEU A 479 -28.79 7.83 -14.45
C LEU A 479 -27.99 8.93 -15.12
N THR A 480 -28.65 10.02 -15.47
CA THR A 480 -28.03 11.22 -16.02
C THR A 480 -28.41 12.41 -15.15
N ALA A 481 -27.39 13.11 -14.65
CA ALA A 481 -27.49 14.33 -13.85
C ALA A 481 -26.98 15.49 -14.71
N THR A 482 -27.82 16.50 -14.95
CA THR A 482 -27.47 17.66 -15.76
C THR A 482 -27.73 18.95 -14.99
N PHE A 483 -26.70 19.79 -14.88
CA PHE A 483 -26.86 21.16 -14.44
C PHE A 483 -27.19 22.08 -15.61
N ALA A 484 -28.04 23.09 -15.39
CA ALA A 484 -28.17 24.20 -16.32
C ALA A 484 -26.85 24.98 -16.37
N ASP A 485 -26.33 25.23 -17.57
CA ASP A 485 -25.04 25.91 -17.80
C ASP A 485 -23.84 25.25 -17.10
N GLY A 486 -23.91 23.94 -16.85
CA GLY A 486 -22.90 23.15 -16.16
C GLY A 486 -22.60 21.82 -16.85
N ASN A 487 -22.01 20.88 -16.11
CA ASN A 487 -21.67 19.57 -16.65
C ASN A 487 -22.87 18.58 -16.63
N THR A 488 -22.69 17.48 -17.37
CA THR A 488 -23.55 16.30 -17.27
C THR A 488 -22.74 15.13 -16.71
N SER A 489 -23.22 14.53 -15.63
CA SER A 489 -22.66 13.32 -15.04
C SER A 489 -23.58 12.13 -15.28
N ARG A 490 -22.99 10.94 -15.42
CA ARG A 490 -23.71 9.69 -15.69
C ARG A 490 -23.15 8.56 -14.85
N ILE A 491 -24.03 7.68 -14.41
CA ILE A 491 -23.66 6.44 -13.72
C ILE A 491 -24.64 5.32 -14.10
N VAL A 492 -24.15 4.08 -14.13
CA VAL A 492 -25.02 2.91 -14.23
C VAL A 492 -25.34 2.44 -12.81
N VAL A 493 -26.63 2.41 -12.48
CA VAL A 493 -27.13 1.86 -11.21
C VAL A 493 -27.72 0.48 -11.47
N TRP A 494 -27.24 -0.50 -10.70
CA TRP A 494 -27.74 -1.86 -10.72
C TRP A 494 -28.70 -2.05 -9.56
N ILE A 495 -29.96 -2.33 -9.89
CA ILE A 495 -31.00 -2.69 -8.93
C ILE A 495 -31.30 -4.18 -9.16
N ASP A 496 -30.87 -5.04 -8.24
CA ASP A 496 -31.04 -6.48 -8.39
C ASP A 496 -32.22 -6.96 -7.53
N ASP A 497 -33.07 -7.83 -8.08
CA ASP A 497 -34.07 -8.58 -7.29
C ASP A 497 -33.62 -10.00 -6.97
N THR A 498 -32.55 -10.47 -7.63
CA THR A 498 -32.05 -11.84 -7.55
C THR A 498 -30.53 -11.84 -7.68
N VAL A 499 -29.85 -12.60 -6.84
CA VAL A 499 -28.37 -12.71 -6.83
C VAL A 499 -27.92 -14.16 -6.97
N ILE A 500 -26.79 -14.36 -7.65
CA ILE A 500 -26.10 -15.65 -7.73
C ILE A 500 -24.92 -15.62 -6.75
N VAL A 501 -24.95 -16.52 -5.76
CA VAL A 501 -23.82 -16.78 -4.88
C VAL A 501 -23.11 -18.04 -5.34
N LYS A 502 -21.79 -17.98 -5.47
CA LYS A 502 -20.95 -19.10 -5.91
C LYS A 502 -19.95 -19.47 -4.83
N LYS A 503 -19.80 -20.76 -4.54
CA LYS A 503 -18.79 -21.30 -3.63
C LYS A 503 -18.11 -22.53 -4.22
N MET A 504 -16.80 -22.62 -4.03
CA MET A 504 -16.02 -23.80 -4.41
C MET A 504 -16.22 -24.91 -3.37
N LEU A 505 -16.49 -26.13 -3.85
CA LEU A 505 -16.55 -27.36 -3.06
C LEU A 505 -15.55 -28.38 -3.62
N ASP A 506 -15.40 -29.51 -2.93
CA ASP A 506 -14.52 -30.59 -3.39
C ASP A 506 -15.04 -31.19 -4.71
N GLY A 507 -14.28 -30.99 -5.80
CA GLY A 507 -14.61 -31.45 -7.15
C GLY A 507 -15.89 -30.88 -7.77
N LYS A 508 -16.53 -29.89 -7.13
CA LYS A 508 -17.81 -29.29 -7.53
C LYS A 508 -17.81 -27.78 -7.24
N GLN A 509 -18.72 -27.07 -7.88
CA GLN A 509 -19.09 -25.71 -7.49
C GLN A 509 -20.56 -25.68 -7.07
N TRP A 510 -20.82 -24.94 -6.01
CA TRP A 510 -22.16 -24.69 -5.49
C TRP A 510 -22.61 -23.30 -5.94
N TYR A 511 -23.79 -23.25 -6.53
CA TYR A 511 -24.47 -22.03 -6.93
C TYR A 511 -25.77 -21.94 -6.12
N PHE A 512 -25.99 -20.78 -5.53
CA PHE A 512 -27.20 -20.47 -4.78
C PHE A 512 -27.84 -19.22 -5.36
N LEU A 513 -29.10 -19.36 -5.77
CA LEU A 513 -29.90 -18.26 -6.27
C LEU A 513 -30.83 -17.78 -5.16
N ALA A 514 -30.69 -16.52 -4.80
CA ALA A 514 -31.45 -15.89 -3.72
C ALA A 514 -32.15 -14.62 -4.18
N ASP A 515 -33.27 -14.32 -3.55
CA ASP A 515 -33.89 -13.00 -3.62
C ASP A 515 -32.95 -11.96 -3.00
N ALA A 516 -32.57 -10.93 -3.74
CA ALA A 516 -31.53 -9.97 -3.35
C ALA A 516 -31.89 -9.17 -2.08
N ARG A 517 -33.19 -9.02 -1.80
CA ARG A 517 -33.67 -8.24 -0.65
C ARG A 517 -33.85 -9.09 0.60
N THR A 518 -34.37 -10.30 0.44
CA THR A 518 -34.76 -11.17 1.57
C THR A 518 -33.77 -12.30 1.85
N GLY A 519 -32.87 -12.59 0.91
CA GLY A 519 -31.98 -13.75 0.97
C GLY A 519 -32.70 -15.09 0.78
N GLN A 520 -34.02 -15.09 0.53
CA GLN A 520 -34.80 -16.32 0.38
C GLN A 520 -34.39 -17.10 -0.88
N PRO A 521 -34.36 -18.44 -0.83
CA PRO A 521 -34.05 -19.27 -1.99
C PRO A 521 -35.06 -19.05 -3.13
N VAL A 522 -34.57 -19.07 -4.37
CA VAL A 522 -35.41 -18.98 -5.57
C VAL A 522 -35.47 -20.34 -6.26
N PRO A 523 -36.50 -21.18 -6.01
CA PRO A 523 -36.62 -22.50 -6.61
C PRO A 523 -37.11 -22.47 -8.06
N GLY A 524 -36.82 -23.53 -8.82
CA GLY A 524 -37.25 -23.69 -10.21
C GLY A 524 -36.66 -22.69 -11.21
N ALA A 525 -35.66 -21.91 -10.83
CA ALA A 525 -34.95 -21.02 -11.73
C ALA A 525 -33.96 -21.77 -12.63
N LYS A 526 -33.90 -21.36 -13.90
CA LYS A 526 -33.00 -21.95 -14.88
C LYS A 526 -31.66 -21.22 -14.88
N LEU A 527 -30.58 -21.92 -14.51
CA LEU A 527 -29.20 -21.42 -14.62
C LEU A 527 -28.59 -21.94 -15.92
N GLN A 528 -28.23 -21.04 -16.81
CA GLN A 528 -27.56 -21.35 -18.08
C GLN A 528 -26.08 -21.00 -17.98
N PHE A 529 -25.24 -21.98 -18.31
CA PHE A 529 -23.79 -21.89 -18.29
C PHE A 529 -23.30 -21.82 -19.73
N PHE A 530 -22.57 -20.77 -20.07
CA PHE A 530 -21.95 -20.58 -21.38
C PHE A 530 -20.45 -20.41 -21.21
N GLY A 531 -19.69 -21.45 -21.55
CA GLY A 531 -18.24 -21.49 -21.46
C GLY A 531 -17.59 -21.26 -22.83
N TYR A 532 -16.52 -20.48 -22.87
CA TYR A 532 -15.63 -20.41 -24.03
C TYR A 532 -14.15 -20.52 -23.64
N GLU A 533 -13.32 -20.98 -24.57
CA GLU A 533 -11.86 -20.96 -24.47
C GLU A 533 -11.31 -20.51 -25.83
N ASN A 534 -10.44 -19.48 -25.83
CA ASN A 534 -9.68 -19.09 -27.01
C ASN A 534 -8.29 -19.73 -26.96
N ARG A 535 -8.03 -20.67 -27.86
CA ARG A 535 -6.70 -21.26 -28.05
C ARG A 535 -6.00 -20.58 -29.21
N ASN A 536 -5.05 -19.72 -28.91
CA ASN A 536 -4.22 -19.10 -29.94
C ASN A 536 -3.15 -20.09 -30.40
N ARG A 537 -3.28 -20.62 -31.63
CA ARG A 537 -2.30 -21.53 -32.24
C ARG A 537 -1.90 -20.97 -33.60
N ASN A 538 -0.61 -20.76 -33.83
CA ASN A 538 -0.08 -20.19 -35.07
C ASN A 538 -0.66 -18.81 -35.46
N ARG A 539 -0.99 -17.95 -34.48
CA ARG A 539 -1.66 -16.64 -34.68
C ARG A 539 -3.09 -16.75 -35.24
N GLU A 540 -3.69 -17.94 -35.18
CA GLU A 540 -5.11 -18.15 -35.48
C GLU A 540 -5.86 -18.50 -34.19
N ASN A 541 -6.97 -17.81 -33.96
CA ASN A 541 -7.85 -18.09 -32.82
C ASN A 541 -8.66 -19.37 -33.11
N ASN A 542 -8.55 -20.36 -32.23
CA ASN A 542 -9.38 -21.56 -32.25
C ASN A 542 -10.28 -21.57 -31.02
N PHE A 543 -11.58 -21.40 -31.23
CA PHE A 543 -12.56 -21.31 -30.16
C PHE A 543 -13.14 -22.67 -29.81
N ARG A 544 -13.21 -22.95 -28.52
CA ARG A 544 -13.95 -24.08 -27.96
C ARG A 544 -15.07 -23.55 -27.09
N PHE A 545 -16.26 -24.15 -27.21
CA PHE A 545 -17.44 -23.76 -26.44
C PHE A 545 -18.02 -24.94 -25.67
N SER A 546 -18.70 -24.63 -24.59
CA SER A 546 -19.56 -25.56 -23.87
C SER A 546 -20.79 -24.82 -23.35
N GLU A 547 -21.97 -25.42 -23.48
CA GLU A 547 -23.20 -24.81 -23.03
C GLU A 547 -24.11 -25.87 -22.41
N PHE A 548 -24.60 -25.61 -21.21
CA PHE A 548 -25.57 -26.46 -20.53
C PHE A 548 -26.45 -25.60 -19.61
N ALA A 549 -27.52 -26.19 -19.08
CA ALA A 549 -28.38 -25.52 -18.12
C ALA A 549 -28.80 -26.49 -17.01
N GLU A 550 -28.94 -25.95 -15.81
CA GLU A 550 -29.41 -26.62 -14.62
C GLU A 550 -30.61 -25.85 -14.05
N VAL A 551 -31.36 -26.51 -13.16
CA VAL A 551 -32.52 -25.88 -12.48
C VAL A 551 -32.27 -25.91 -10.99
N THR A 552 -32.50 -24.78 -10.32
CA THR A 552 -32.40 -24.70 -8.86
C THR A 552 -33.43 -25.62 -8.19
N ASP A 553 -33.00 -26.35 -7.17
CA ASP A 553 -33.88 -27.17 -6.33
C ASP A 553 -34.81 -26.32 -5.43
N GLU A 554 -35.57 -26.96 -4.55
CA GLU A 554 -36.48 -26.31 -3.60
C GLU A 554 -35.78 -25.30 -2.66
N ASN A 555 -34.47 -25.46 -2.47
CA ASN A 555 -33.64 -24.58 -1.67
C ASN A 555 -32.88 -23.54 -2.51
N GLY A 556 -33.22 -23.36 -3.80
CA GLY A 556 -32.57 -22.38 -4.66
C GLY A 556 -31.15 -22.77 -5.08
N GLN A 557 -30.76 -24.04 -4.99
CA GLN A 557 -29.38 -24.48 -5.14
C GLN A 557 -29.15 -25.28 -6.43
N VAL A 558 -27.93 -25.17 -6.96
CA VAL A 558 -27.40 -26.02 -8.04
C VAL A 558 -25.98 -26.44 -7.68
N MET A 559 -25.67 -27.73 -7.78
CA MET A 559 -24.32 -28.25 -7.67
C MET A 559 -23.81 -28.72 -9.02
N VAL A 560 -22.73 -28.10 -9.50
CA VAL A 560 -22.15 -28.42 -10.80
C VAL A 560 -20.79 -29.07 -10.64
N SER A 561 -20.61 -30.25 -11.25
CA SER A 561 -19.36 -30.99 -11.18
C SER A 561 -18.27 -30.39 -12.08
N LYS A 562 -17.00 -30.62 -11.72
CA LYS A 562 -15.84 -30.25 -12.57
C LYS A 562 -15.85 -30.85 -13.97
N ASN A 563 -16.62 -31.92 -14.20
CA ASN A 563 -16.72 -32.56 -15.51
C ASN A 563 -17.56 -31.73 -16.48
N LEU A 564 -18.52 -30.94 -15.97
CA LEU A 564 -19.33 -30.01 -16.77
C LEU A 564 -18.66 -28.64 -16.85
N LEU A 565 -18.08 -28.19 -15.76
CA LEU A 565 -17.34 -26.92 -15.66
C LEU A 565 -15.84 -27.14 -15.89
N ASP A 566 -15.43 -27.35 -17.13
CA ASP A 566 -14.01 -27.47 -17.45
C ASP A 566 -13.25 -26.18 -17.05
N PRO A 567 -12.18 -26.32 -16.23
CA PRO A 567 -11.43 -25.18 -15.67
C PRO A 567 -10.68 -24.34 -16.71
N ASN A 568 -10.50 -24.85 -17.94
CA ASN A 568 -9.86 -24.11 -19.03
C ASN A 568 -10.82 -23.17 -19.77
N LEU A 569 -12.14 -23.32 -19.60
CA LEU A 569 -13.12 -22.37 -20.14
C LEU A 569 -13.41 -21.23 -19.16
N GLU A 570 -13.71 -20.07 -19.73
CA GLU A 570 -14.31 -18.93 -19.05
C GLU A 570 -15.83 -19.02 -19.18
N TRP A 571 -16.51 -19.05 -18.04
CA TRP A 571 -17.93 -19.34 -17.91
C TRP A 571 -18.72 -18.08 -17.60
N LEU A 572 -19.73 -17.80 -18.41
CA LEU A 572 -20.81 -16.85 -18.14
C LEU A 572 -22.02 -17.61 -17.62
N VAL A 573 -22.51 -17.23 -16.44
CA VAL A 573 -23.67 -17.87 -15.81
C VAL A 573 -24.83 -16.88 -15.77
N THR A 574 -25.96 -17.26 -16.37
CA THR A 574 -27.19 -16.46 -16.36
C THR A 574 -28.31 -17.25 -15.72
N ALA A 575 -28.96 -16.70 -14.70
CA ALA A 575 -30.13 -17.28 -14.07
C ALA A 575 -31.40 -16.58 -14.56
N THR A 576 -32.46 -17.36 -14.79
CA THR A 576 -33.80 -16.84 -15.08
C THR A 576 -34.82 -17.55 -14.20
N ALA A 577 -35.45 -16.81 -13.30
CA ALA A 577 -36.50 -17.31 -12.43
C ALA A 577 -37.84 -17.45 -13.18
N PRO A 578 -38.81 -18.25 -12.66
CA PRO A 578 -40.12 -18.42 -13.30
C PRO A 578 -40.91 -17.13 -13.52
N ASN A 579 -40.73 -16.15 -12.62
CA ASN A 579 -41.31 -14.81 -12.73
C ASN A 579 -40.49 -13.86 -13.62
N ARG A 580 -39.56 -14.39 -14.43
CA ARG A 580 -38.65 -13.66 -15.34
C ARG A 580 -37.63 -12.75 -14.66
N ARG A 581 -37.41 -12.88 -13.36
CA ARG A 581 -36.25 -12.26 -12.70
C ARG A 581 -34.97 -12.84 -13.27
N MET A 582 -33.94 -12.01 -13.40
CA MET A 582 -32.67 -12.41 -13.97
C MET A 582 -31.50 -12.02 -13.08
N ALA A 583 -30.49 -12.89 -13.06
CA ALA A 583 -29.20 -12.60 -12.47
C ALA A 583 -28.11 -13.04 -13.46
N CYS A 584 -26.98 -12.35 -13.46
CA CYS A 584 -25.86 -12.64 -14.34
C CYS A 584 -24.57 -12.63 -13.53
N PHE A 585 -23.70 -13.59 -13.83
CA PHE A 585 -22.38 -13.69 -13.25
C PHE A 585 -21.40 -13.83 -14.42
N GLY A 586 -20.51 -12.84 -14.56
CA GLY A 586 -19.70 -12.63 -15.76
C GLY A 586 -18.72 -13.75 -16.10
N PHE A 587 -17.96 -13.55 -17.19
CA PHE A 587 -17.00 -14.54 -17.66
C PHE A 587 -15.86 -14.75 -16.65
N GLU A 588 -15.85 -15.91 -16.01
CA GLU A 588 -14.81 -16.30 -15.05
C GLU A 588 -14.33 -17.72 -15.28
N ARG A 589 -13.06 -17.97 -14.95
CA ARG A 589 -12.56 -19.35 -14.88
C ARG A 589 -13.14 -20.09 -13.67
N SER A 590 -13.42 -21.37 -13.88
CA SER A 590 -13.87 -22.26 -12.82
C SER A 590 -12.68 -22.87 -12.11
N TRP A 591 -12.45 -22.45 -10.87
CA TRP A 591 -11.48 -23.08 -9.98
C TRP A 591 -12.17 -24.11 -9.09
N PHE A 592 -11.46 -25.20 -8.79
CA PHE A 592 -11.91 -26.25 -7.89
C PHE A 592 -10.89 -26.43 -6.79
N GLN A 593 -11.36 -26.64 -5.58
CA GLN A 593 -10.50 -26.96 -4.45
C GLN A 593 -10.42 -28.48 -4.33
N ASP A 594 -9.21 -29.04 -4.32
CA ASP A 594 -8.98 -30.43 -3.94
C ASP A 594 -8.76 -30.45 -2.41
N ARG A 595 -9.86 -30.58 -1.65
CA ARG A 595 -9.78 -30.55 -0.19
C ARG A 595 -9.33 -31.89 0.39
N ALA A 596 -9.37 -32.97 -0.38
CA ALA A 596 -8.98 -34.30 0.05
C ALA A 596 -7.51 -34.40 0.52
N ARG A 597 -6.64 -33.47 0.10
CA ARG A 597 -5.24 -33.36 0.57
C ARG A 597 -4.97 -32.18 1.51
N GLY A 598 -5.90 -31.24 1.65
CA GLY A 598 -5.63 -29.92 2.23
C GLY A 598 -5.79 -29.82 3.75
N ALA A 599 -6.80 -30.47 4.33
CA ALA A 599 -7.25 -30.14 5.70
C ALA A 599 -7.17 -31.28 6.72
N SER A 600 -7.07 -32.55 6.30
CA SER A 600 -7.24 -33.69 7.23
C SER A 600 -6.03 -34.63 7.35
N ALA A 601 -4.94 -34.40 6.60
CA ALA A 601 -3.81 -35.34 6.55
C ALA A 601 -2.52 -34.72 5.98
N GLN A 602 -2.14 -33.50 6.41
CA GLN A 602 -0.87 -32.92 5.97
C GLN A 602 0.28 -33.42 6.83
N THR A 603 1.34 -33.97 6.21
CA THR A 603 2.59 -34.21 6.94
C THR A 603 3.35 -32.89 7.08
N LYS A 604 3.64 -32.50 8.32
CA LYS A 604 4.42 -31.32 8.70
C LYS A 604 5.73 -31.75 9.38
N VAL A 605 6.76 -30.95 9.18
CA VAL A 605 8.05 -31.08 9.87
C VAL A 605 8.19 -29.88 10.80
N TYR A 606 8.33 -30.12 12.10
CA TYR A 606 8.65 -29.10 13.11
C TYR A 606 10.07 -29.36 13.63
N ALA A 607 10.92 -28.35 13.65
CA ALA A 607 12.29 -28.46 14.12
C ALA A 607 12.61 -27.33 15.10
N MET A 608 13.50 -27.59 16.06
CA MET A 608 14.00 -26.61 17.01
C MET A 608 15.48 -26.86 17.31
N THR A 609 16.19 -25.80 17.70
CA THR A 609 17.52 -25.86 18.32
C THR A 609 17.43 -25.45 19.79
N ASP A 610 18.45 -25.77 20.61
CA ASP A 610 18.45 -25.35 22.02
C ASP A 610 18.55 -23.82 22.17
N ARG A 611 19.13 -23.12 21.19
CA ARG A 611 19.29 -21.66 21.13
C ARG A 611 19.17 -21.13 19.70
N PRO A 612 18.77 -19.86 19.50
CA PRO A 612 18.71 -19.24 18.17
C PRO A 612 20.07 -18.76 17.64
N VAL A 613 21.05 -18.51 18.52
CA VAL A 613 22.37 -17.96 18.17
C VAL A 613 23.50 -18.75 18.85
N TYR A 614 24.56 -19.03 18.09
CA TYR A 614 25.76 -19.75 18.52
C TYR A 614 27.03 -18.96 18.18
N ARG A 615 28.16 -19.39 18.75
CA ARG A 615 29.51 -18.93 18.38
C ARG A 615 30.28 -20.08 17.70
N PRO A 616 31.32 -19.78 16.91
CA PRO A 616 32.27 -20.80 16.47
C PRO A 616 32.77 -21.65 17.64
N GLY A 617 32.97 -22.95 17.40
CA GLY A 617 33.35 -23.94 18.42
C GLY A 617 32.22 -24.50 19.30
N GLN A 618 31.02 -23.91 19.27
CA GLN A 618 29.88 -24.38 20.07
C GLN A 618 29.16 -25.59 19.46
N VAL A 619 28.47 -26.36 20.31
CA VAL A 619 27.66 -27.51 19.90
C VAL A 619 26.21 -27.05 19.72
N VAL A 620 25.68 -27.24 18.52
CA VAL A 620 24.27 -27.01 18.18
C VAL A 620 23.50 -28.30 18.44
N LYS A 621 22.53 -28.25 19.35
CA LYS A 621 21.63 -29.38 19.62
C LYS A 621 20.29 -29.11 18.97
N PHE A 622 19.74 -30.11 18.30
CA PHE A 622 18.48 -29.96 17.57
C PHE A 622 17.54 -31.14 17.80
N LYS A 623 16.24 -30.87 17.63
CA LYS A 623 15.18 -31.88 17.63
C LYS A 623 14.19 -31.60 16.52
N VAL A 624 13.72 -32.65 15.85
CA VAL A 624 12.80 -32.59 14.71
C VAL A 624 11.66 -33.56 14.95
N TRP A 625 10.44 -33.18 14.57
CA TRP A 625 9.26 -34.04 14.54
C TRP A 625 8.62 -34.00 13.16
N VAL A 626 8.34 -35.18 12.61
CA VAL A 626 7.60 -35.37 11.35
C VAL A 626 6.25 -35.97 11.68
N ARG A 627 5.18 -35.20 11.46
CA ARG A 627 3.84 -35.51 11.98
C ARG A 627 2.78 -35.34 10.91
N GLU A 628 1.86 -36.28 10.82
CA GLU A 628 0.61 -36.08 10.07
C GLU A 628 -0.37 -35.30 10.95
N VAL A 629 -0.74 -34.09 10.53
CA VAL A 629 -1.72 -33.26 11.25
C VAL A 629 -3.11 -33.69 10.80
N ASP A 630 -3.77 -34.49 11.65
CA ASP A 630 -5.18 -34.86 11.53
C ASP A 630 -5.91 -34.45 12.81
N TYR A 631 -6.86 -33.52 12.69
CA TYR A 631 -7.67 -33.02 13.80
C TYR A 631 -8.82 -33.96 14.18
N LEU A 632 -9.05 -35.04 13.42
CA LEU A 632 -10.18 -35.96 13.59
C LEU A 632 -9.77 -37.34 14.12
N SER A 633 -8.48 -37.67 14.22
CA SER A 633 -8.02 -38.96 14.73
C SER A 633 -6.93 -38.84 15.81
N ALA A 634 -7.16 -39.49 16.96
CA ALA A 634 -6.22 -39.53 18.09
C ALA A 634 -5.22 -40.71 18.00
N GLY A 635 -4.74 -41.04 16.79
CA GLY A 635 -3.92 -42.22 16.50
C GLY A 635 -2.42 -42.05 16.76
N LYS A 636 -1.68 -43.18 16.81
CA LYS A 636 -0.19 -43.18 16.79
C LYS A 636 0.33 -42.59 15.47
N ASP A 637 1.48 -41.91 15.52
CA ASP A 637 2.08 -41.31 14.32
C ASP A 637 2.42 -42.37 13.27
N ARG A 638 2.00 -42.15 12.03
CA ARG A 638 2.29 -43.05 10.90
C ARG A 638 3.74 -42.99 10.45
N HIS A 639 4.53 -42.06 10.98
CA HIS A 639 5.94 -41.87 10.68
C HIS A 639 6.88 -42.47 11.74
N ALA A 640 6.34 -43.10 12.78
CA ALA A 640 7.13 -43.85 13.74
C ALA A 640 7.98 -44.93 13.05
N GLY A 641 9.28 -44.97 13.35
CA GLY A 641 10.23 -45.93 12.78
C GLY A 641 10.60 -45.70 11.31
N LYS A 642 10.12 -44.62 10.67
CA LYS A 642 10.54 -44.25 9.31
C LYS A 642 11.83 -43.47 9.32
N SER A 643 12.58 -43.58 8.22
CA SER A 643 13.83 -42.85 8.01
C SER A 643 13.61 -41.60 7.17
N PHE A 644 14.22 -40.49 7.57
CA PHE A 644 14.11 -39.19 6.92
C PHE A 644 15.49 -38.62 6.59
N PRO A 645 15.69 -38.10 5.35
CA PRO A 645 16.90 -37.38 5.02
C PRO A 645 16.95 -36.06 5.79
N PHE A 646 18.13 -35.72 6.27
CA PHE A 646 18.35 -34.55 7.09
C PHE A 646 19.69 -33.91 6.77
N GLN A 647 19.71 -32.59 6.68
CA GLN A 647 20.94 -31.85 6.48
C GLN A 647 20.98 -30.52 7.23
N ILE A 648 22.20 -30.09 7.57
CA ILE A 648 22.53 -28.76 8.06
C ILE A 648 23.50 -28.12 7.08
N VAL A 649 23.16 -26.94 6.57
CA VAL A 649 23.95 -26.20 5.59
C VAL A 649 24.37 -24.84 6.13
N SER A 650 25.58 -24.42 5.78
CA SER A 650 26.14 -23.11 6.12
C SER A 650 25.60 -22.00 5.19
N PRO A 651 25.88 -20.72 5.48
CA PRO A 651 25.56 -19.61 4.60
C PRO A 651 26.19 -19.72 3.19
N ARG A 652 27.19 -20.58 3.02
CA ARG A 652 27.90 -20.83 1.74
C ARG A 652 27.45 -22.15 1.07
N ASP A 653 26.30 -22.69 1.49
CA ASP A 653 25.76 -23.99 1.05
C ASP A 653 26.67 -25.19 1.37
N GLU A 654 27.62 -25.04 2.31
CA GLU A 654 28.45 -26.16 2.77
C GLU A 654 27.64 -27.05 3.71
N LYS A 655 27.59 -28.36 3.44
CA LYS A 655 26.86 -29.32 4.27
C LYS A 655 27.68 -29.70 5.51
N LEU A 656 27.26 -29.21 6.68
CA LEU A 656 27.88 -29.54 7.98
C LEU A 656 27.47 -30.93 8.47
N LEU A 657 26.24 -31.34 8.13
CA LEU A 657 25.70 -32.64 8.44
C LEU A 657 24.78 -33.04 7.28
N GLU A 658 24.92 -34.26 6.78
CA GLU A 658 24.00 -34.87 5.82
C GLU A 658 23.87 -36.36 6.19
N THR A 659 22.71 -36.74 6.73
CA THR A 659 22.48 -38.11 7.20
C THR A 659 20.99 -38.44 7.20
N ASN A 660 20.65 -39.72 7.35
CA ASN A 660 19.28 -40.15 7.56
C ASN A 660 19.06 -40.42 9.05
N PHE A 661 18.00 -39.85 9.62
CA PHE A 661 17.56 -40.17 10.98
C PHE A 661 16.32 -41.07 10.94
N THR A 662 16.27 -42.05 11.82
CA THR A 662 15.07 -42.87 12.04
C THR A 662 14.25 -42.24 13.15
N ALA A 663 12.99 -41.95 12.86
CA ALA A 663 12.07 -41.35 13.82
C ALA A 663 11.66 -42.35 14.93
N ASP A 664 11.53 -41.83 16.15
CA ASP A 664 11.05 -42.53 17.33
C ASP A 664 9.54 -42.85 17.26
N GLU A 665 8.97 -43.42 18.33
CA GLU A 665 7.53 -43.74 18.40
C GLU A 665 6.60 -42.51 18.32
N TYR A 666 7.16 -41.32 18.48
CA TYR A 666 6.50 -40.03 18.40
C TYR A 666 6.82 -39.29 17.09
N GLY A 667 7.37 -39.97 16.08
CA GLY A 667 7.70 -39.35 14.80
C GLY A 667 8.85 -38.34 14.89
N GLY A 668 9.64 -38.34 15.98
CA GLY A 668 10.72 -37.39 16.23
C GLY A 668 12.12 -37.98 16.18
N PHE A 669 13.11 -37.15 15.93
CA PHE A 669 14.54 -37.49 16.05
C PHE A 669 15.34 -36.28 16.53
N ASP A 670 16.47 -36.52 17.17
CA ASP A 670 17.36 -35.48 17.67
C ASP A 670 18.83 -35.78 17.35
N GLY A 671 19.66 -34.75 17.47
CA GLY A 671 21.09 -34.85 17.21
C GLY A 671 21.84 -33.60 17.64
N GLU A 672 23.16 -33.66 17.47
CA GLU A 672 24.04 -32.53 17.74
C GLU A 672 25.13 -32.41 16.68
N VAL A 673 25.54 -31.17 16.40
CA VAL A 673 26.65 -30.87 15.51
C VAL A 673 27.57 -29.86 16.18
N LYS A 674 28.87 -30.14 16.21
CA LYS A 674 29.87 -29.19 16.70
C LYS A 674 30.28 -28.25 15.57
N LEU A 675 30.10 -26.95 15.78
CA LEU A 675 30.62 -25.93 14.88
C LEU A 675 32.15 -25.89 14.99
N SER A 676 32.83 -25.74 13.85
CA SER A 676 34.28 -25.56 13.85
C SER A 676 34.69 -24.25 14.53
N ASP A 677 35.93 -24.16 15.02
CA ASP A 677 36.45 -22.93 15.62
C ASP A 677 36.61 -21.81 14.58
N ASP A 678 36.70 -22.17 13.30
CA ASP A 678 36.71 -21.29 12.12
C ASP A 678 35.36 -21.29 11.36
N ALA A 679 34.25 -21.66 12.02
CA ALA A 679 32.93 -21.68 11.39
C ALA A 679 32.56 -20.31 10.77
N THR A 680 32.06 -20.35 9.53
CA THR A 680 31.59 -19.16 8.80
C THR A 680 30.49 -18.46 9.58
N LEU A 681 30.63 -17.17 9.86
CA LEU A 681 29.59 -16.39 10.51
C LEU A 681 28.39 -16.20 9.57
N GLY A 682 27.17 -16.21 10.11
CA GLY A 682 25.94 -16.00 9.36
C GLY A 682 24.82 -16.98 9.69
N VAL A 683 23.82 -17.06 8.80
CA VAL A 683 22.62 -17.89 8.97
C VAL A 683 22.83 -19.31 8.42
N TYR A 684 22.69 -20.30 9.29
CA TYR A 684 22.70 -21.71 8.94
C TYR A 684 21.26 -22.21 8.77
N SER A 685 21.06 -23.19 7.88
CA SER A 685 19.76 -23.84 7.67
C SER A 685 19.83 -25.32 8.06
N LEU A 686 18.85 -25.76 8.82
CA LEU A 686 18.65 -27.14 9.26
C LEU A 686 17.34 -27.63 8.64
N GLN A 687 17.39 -28.67 7.81
CA GLN A 687 16.21 -29.08 7.04
C GLN A 687 16.13 -30.58 6.76
N VAL A 688 14.88 -31.05 6.70
CA VAL A 688 14.45 -32.28 6.01
C VAL A 688 14.16 -31.91 4.55
N PRO A 689 14.99 -32.32 3.58
CA PRO A 689 14.79 -31.99 2.17
C PRO A 689 13.45 -32.53 1.65
N TRP A 690 12.82 -31.78 0.74
CA TRP A 690 11.51 -32.13 0.21
C TRP A 690 11.54 -33.45 -0.58
N GLN A 691 10.97 -34.51 -0.02
CA GLN A 691 10.83 -35.83 -0.66
C GLN A 691 9.47 -36.45 -0.33
N ASN A 692 8.80 -37.04 -1.32
CA ASN A 692 7.49 -37.70 -1.16
C ASN A 692 6.42 -36.83 -0.47
N GLY A 693 6.46 -35.50 -0.65
CA GLY A 693 5.53 -34.56 -0.04
C GLY A 693 5.83 -34.21 1.43
N ILE A 694 7.02 -34.55 1.93
CA ILE A 694 7.48 -34.26 3.28
C ILE A 694 8.74 -33.38 3.18
N GLY A 695 8.74 -32.24 3.85
CA GLY A 695 9.91 -31.37 3.97
C GLY A 695 9.65 -30.20 4.92
N GLY A 696 10.71 -29.63 5.47
CA GLY A 696 10.66 -28.49 6.39
C GLY A 696 11.94 -28.38 7.22
N GLY A 697 12.06 -27.30 7.99
CA GLY A 697 13.29 -26.96 8.68
C GLY A 697 13.23 -25.63 9.42
N ILE A 698 14.35 -25.22 9.99
CA ILE A 698 14.55 -23.94 10.68
C ILE A 698 15.93 -23.37 10.37
N SER A 699 16.16 -22.12 10.74
CA SER A 699 17.48 -21.49 10.70
C SER A 699 17.99 -21.13 12.09
N PHE A 700 19.32 -21.00 12.21
CA PHE A 700 20.00 -20.47 13.41
C PHE A 700 21.20 -19.61 12.99
N GLN A 701 21.64 -18.69 13.85
CA GLN A 701 22.75 -17.76 13.55
C GLN A 701 24.06 -18.17 14.25
N VAL A 702 25.19 -17.89 13.61
CA VAL A 702 26.53 -18.01 14.18
C VAL A 702 27.24 -16.65 14.11
N GLU A 703 27.63 -16.11 15.26
CA GLU A 703 28.21 -14.76 15.39
C GLU A 703 29.44 -14.70 16.30
N GLU A 704 30.27 -13.67 16.12
CA GLU A 704 31.41 -13.37 17.00
C GLU A 704 30.95 -12.43 18.13
N TYR A 705 31.12 -12.84 19.39
CA TYR A 705 30.78 -12.00 20.54
C TYR A 705 31.98 -11.18 21.04
N LYS A 706 31.86 -9.85 21.04
CA LYS A 706 32.78 -8.93 21.71
C LYS A 706 32.07 -8.19 22.85
N LYS A 707 32.71 -8.15 24.02
CA LYS A 707 32.20 -7.43 25.19
C LYS A 707 32.37 -5.91 24.98
N PRO A 708 31.30 -5.09 25.10
CA PRO A 708 31.40 -3.63 25.06
C PRO A 708 32.26 -3.06 26.21
N GLU A 709 32.82 -1.87 26.02
CA GLU A 709 33.65 -1.16 27.02
C GLU A 709 32.84 -0.15 27.87
N TYR A 710 31.68 0.25 27.38
CA TYR A 710 30.72 1.14 28.04
C TYR A 710 29.28 0.72 27.73
N GLU A 711 28.33 1.24 28.51
CA GLU A 711 26.89 1.04 28.36
C GLU A 711 26.20 2.36 27.99
N VAL A 712 25.11 2.25 27.25
CA VAL A 712 24.23 3.37 26.88
C VAL A 712 22.83 3.05 27.39
N LEU A 713 22.29 3.94 28.22
CA LEU A 713 20.98 3.81 28.84
C LEU A 713 20.09 4.96 28.33
N VAL A 714 18.84 4.64 28.01
CA VAL A 714 17.83 5.65 27.65
C VAL A 714 16.81 5.71 28.79
N GLU A 715 16.89 6.75 29.60
CA GLU A 715 16.00 7.05 30.72
C GLU A 715 14.76 7.79 30.18
N ALA A 716 13.69 7.04 29.88
CA ALA A 716 12.39 7.59 29.48
C ALA A 716 11.40 7.56 30.68
N PRO A 717 10.28 8.30 30.64
CA PRO A 717 9.27 8.22 31.70
C PRO A 717 8.73 6.80 31.91
N ASP A 718 8.78 6.31 33.15
CA ASP A 718 8.30 4.96 33.53
C ASP A 718 6.78 4.81 33.55
N LYS A 719 6.05 5.93 33.43
CA LYS A 719 4.59 5.97 33.39
C LYS A 719 4.13 6.47 32.03
N PRO A 720 3.00 5.96 31.50
CA PRO A 720 2.39 6.54 30.31
C PRO A 720 2.15 8.04 30.49
N VAL A 721 2.47 8.81 29.47
CA VAL A 721 2.16 10.25 29.41
C VAL A 721 0.81 10.47 28.74
N ALA A 722 0.12 11.56 29.04
CA ALA A 722 -1.13 11.86 28.35
C ALA A 722 -0.84 12.28 26.90
N LEU A 723 -1.61 11.74 25.96
CA LEU A 723 -1.48 12.08 24.56
C LEU A 723 -1.76 13.58 24.35
N GLY A 724 -0.81 14.28 23.73
CA GLY A 724 -0.79 15.72 23.53
C GLY A 724 0.16 16.49 24.45
N GLU A 725 0.75 15.84 25.45
CA GLU A 725 1.79 16.44 26.29
C GLU A 725 3.19 16.28 25.69
N LYS A 726 4.12 17.13 26.11
CA LYS A 726 5.54 16.99 25.79
C LYS A 726 6.19 16.03 26.77
N LEU A 727 6.99 15.10 26.26
CA LEU A 727 7.74 14.17 27.09
C LEU A 727 9.24 14.38 26.93
N THR A 728 10.01 14.07 27.97
CA THR A 728 11.47 14.22 28.00
C THR A 728 12.13 12.87 28.26
N ALA A 729 13.09 12.47 27.42
CA ALA A 729 13.94 11.32 27.63
C ALA A 729 15.41 11.74 27.78
N THR A 730 16.17 11.03 28.60
CA THR A 730 17.60 11.30 28.84
C THR A 730 18.45 10.12 28.42
N VAL A 731 19.36 10.31 27.47
CA VAL A 731 20.38 9.31 27.13
C VAL A 731 21.55 9.49 28.08
N ARG A 732 22.04 8.40 28.67
CA ARG A 732 23.20 8.36 29.56
C ARG A 732 24.21 7.32 29.07
N ALA A 733 25.45 7.74 28.86
CA ALA A 733 26.54 6.82 28.50
C ALA A 733 27.59 6.76 29.62
N LYS A 734 27.95 5.54 30.02
CA LYS A 734 28.84 5.29 31.16
C LYS A 734 29.76 4.11 30.89
N TYR A 735 31.05 4.26 31.17
CA TYR A 735 31.98 3.14 31.14
C TYR A 735 31.64 2.12 32.23
N TYR A 736 31.86 0.83 31.98
CA TYR A 736 31.57 -0.23 32.98
C TYR A 736 32.35 -0.04 34.30
N PHE A 737 33.44 0.73 34.30
CA PHE A 737 34.21 1.07 35.50
C PHE A 737 33.69 2.31 36.26
N GLY A 738 32.61 2.96 35.82
CA GLY A 738 31.92 3.98 36.61
C GLY A 738 31.93 5.41 36.04
N ALA A 739 32.86 5.74 35.14
CA ALA A 739 33.01 7.12 34.65
C ALA A 739 32.02 7.45 33.53
N PRO A 740 31.52 8.70 33.44
CA PRO A 740 30.72 9.15 32.30
C PRO A 740 31.56 9.19 31.02
N VAL A 741 30.93 8.91 29.88
CA VAL A 741 31.56 9.11 28.58
C VAL A 741 31.45 10.60 28.24
N THR A 742 32.57 11.32 28.20
CA THR A 742 32.57 12.79 28.07
C THR A 742 32.85 13.29 26.65
N SER A 743 33.35 12.43 25.78
CA SER A 743 33.71 12.73 24.38
C SER A 743 33.06 11.71 23.44
N ALA A 744 31.76 11.85 23.21
CA ALA A 744 31.03 10.99 22.30
C ALA A 744 29.95 11.73 21.52
N GLN A 745 29.70 11.26 20.30
CA GLN A 745 28.60 11.70 19.47
C GLN A 745 27.41 10.75 19.70
N VAL A 746 26.25 11.31 20.01
CA VAL A 746 25.02 10.56 20.31
C VAL A 746 24.03 10.80 19.18
N LYS A 747 23.83 9.80 18.32
CA LYS A 747 22.77 9.82 17.31
C LYS A 747 21.51 9.23 17.91
N VAL A 748 20.42 10.00 17.98
CA VAL A 748 19.13 9.52 18.49
C VAL A 748 18.08 9.48 17.41
N LYS A 749 17.38 8.34 17.36
CA LYS A 749 16.23 8.09 16.51
C LYS A 749 15.01 7.82 17.38
N VAL A 750 13.91 8.54 17.15
CA VAL A 750 12.61 8.34 17.82
C VAL A 750 11.59 7.94 16.78
N GLU A 751 10.99 6.77 16.96
CA GLU A 751 9.95 6.23 16.08
C GLU A 751 8.64 6.08 16.85
N ARG A 752 7.53 6.42 16.21
CA ARG A 752 6.18 6.22 16.74
C ARG A 752 5.51 5.05 16.03
N THR A 753 4.89 4.18 16.81
CA THR A 753 3.97 3.17 16.32
C THR A 753 2.66 3.31 17.08
N THR A 754 1.55 3.05 16.40
CA THR A 754 0.29 2.76 17.09
C THR A 754 0.55 1.65 18.09
N HIS A 755 0.15 1.87 19.34
CA HIS A 755 0.25 0.89 20.39
C HIS A 755 -1.14 0.53 20.83
N ASP A 756 -1.36 -0.75 21.04
CA ASP A 756 -2.59 -1.24 21.60
C ASP A 756 -2.24 -2.18 22.73
N ALA A 757 -2.87 -1.97 23.88
CA ALA A 757 -2.70 -2.82 25.06
C ALA A 757 -4.03 -3.46 25.45
N HIS A 758 -4.76 -3.97 24.47
CA HIS A 758 -5.86 -4.91 24.71
C HIS A 758 -5.44 -5.95 25.75
N TRP A 759 -6.23 -6.04 26.82
CA TRP A 759 -6.04 -7.02 27.87
C TRP A 759 -7.02 -8.16 27.70
N TYR A 760 -6.53 -9.37 27.91
CA TYR A 760 -7.35 -10.57 27.90
C TYR A 760 -7.05 -11.42 29.14
N PRO A 761 -8.05 -12.13 29.69
CA PRO A 761 -7.83 -13.06 30.79
C PRO A 761 -6.85 -14.15 30.35
N ARG A 762 -5.98 -14.57 31.28
CA ARG A 762 -5.06 -15.69 31.05
C ARG A 762 -5.76 -17.03 31.28
N ASP A 763 -5.67 -17.95 30.33
CA ASP A 763 -6.18 -19.32 30.44
C ASP A 763 -5.10 -20.39 30.13
N HIS A 764 -5.42 -21.66 30.38
CA HIS A 764 -4.52 -22.81 30.32
C HIS A 764 -3.82 -22.97 28.97
N TRP A 765 -4.44 -22.55 27.87
CA TRP A 765 -3.91 -22.73 26.50
C TRP A 765 -3.35 -21.46 25.85
N ASP A 766 -3.27 -20.36 26.58
CA ASP A 766 -2.82 -19.07 26.03
C ASP A 766 -1.35 -19.10 25.59
N TRP A 767 -0.53 -19.96 26.20
CA TRP A 767 0.85 -20.19 25.77
C TRP A 767 0.96 -20.74 24.34
N LEU A 768 -0.11 -21.37 23.83
CA LEU A 768 -0.18 -21.95 22.49
C LEU A 768 -0.93 -21.04 21.51
N TYR A 769 -2.08 -20.48 21.93
CA TYR A 769 -2.98 -19.75 21.05
C TYR A 769 -2.92 -18.22 21.20
N GLY A 770 -2.14 -17.70 22.15
CA GLY A 770 -2.15 -16.30 22.54
C GLY A 770 -3.21 -16.00 23.61
N ASN A 771 -3.00 -14.91 24.36
CA ASN A 771 -3.93 -14.48 25.40
C ASN A 771 -5.30 -14.17 24.78
N GLY A 772 -6.36 -14.59 25.46
CA GLY A 772 -7.73 -14.35 25.02
C GLY A 772 -8.22 -15.27 23.90
N TYR A 773 -7.53 -16.37 23.60
CA TYR A 773 -8.08 -17.41 22.72
C TYR A 773 -9.49 -17.89 23.16
N TRP A 774 -9.78 -17.81 24.46
CA TRP A 774 -11.07 -18.11 25.08
C TRP A 774 -12.02 -16.90 25.16
N TRP A 775 -11.78 -15.85 24.37
CA TRP A 775 -12.64 -14.67 24.33
C TRP A 775 -13.97 -15.01 23.65
N PHE A 776 -15.02 -15.10 24.45
CA PHE A 776 -16.35 -15.48 23.98
C PHE A 776 -17.28 -14.30 23.68
N ALA A 777 -16.91 -13.08 24.08
CA ALA A 777 -17.66 -11.90 23.73
C ALA A 777 -17.50 -11.60 22.23
N ARG A 778 -18.60 -11.26 21.57
CA ARG A 778 -18.59 -10.79 20.18
C ARG A 778 -18.37 -9.29 20.13
N ASP A 779 -17.79 -8.84 19.02
CA ASP A 779 -17.59 -7.44 18.73
C ASP A 779 -18.90 -6.86 18.22
N TYR A 780 -19.47 -5.91 18.95
CA TYR A 780 -20.72 -5.24 18.59
C TYR A 780 -20.42 -3.81 18.13
N GLU A 781 -19.54 -3.65 17.14
CA GLU A 781 -19.06 -2.34 16.66
C GLU A 781 -20.20 -1.40 16.23
N TRP A 782 -21.31 -1.96 15.74
CA TRP A 782 -22.51 -1.20 15.38
C TRP A 782 -23.26 -0.61 16.59
N TYR A 783 -22.99 -1.09 17.80
CA TYR A 783 -23.69 -0.66 19.01
C TYR A 783 -23.18 0.72 19.45
N PRO A 784 -24.08 1.68 19.78
CA PRO A 784 -23.68 3.03 20.15
C PRO A 784 -22.63 3.09 21.27
N GLY A 785 -21.47 3.65 20.97
CA GLY A 785 -20.37 3.84 21.92
C GLY A 785 -19.49 2.61 22.15
N TRP A 786 -19.75 1.47 21.51
CA TRP A 786 -18.99 0.23 21.69
C TRP A 786 -17.49 0.43 21.46
N SER A 787 -17.09 1.24 20.47
CA SER A 787 -15.68 1.55 20.21
C SER A 787 -14.92 2.22 21.37
N ARG A 788 -15.62 2.71 22.40
CA ARG A 788 -15.01 3.32 23.60
C ARG A 788 -14.97 2.39 24.81
N TRP A 789 -16.03 1.62 25.06
CA TRP A 789 -16.16 0.78 26.26
C TRP A 789 -16.04 -0.72 25.99
N GLY A 790 -16.09 -1.12 24.72
CA GLY A 790 -15.98 -2.50 24.27
C GLY A 790 -14.52 -2.92 24.16
N CYS A 791 -14.30 -4.23 24.12
CA CYS A 791 -12.98 -4.81 23.91
C CYS A 791 -13.06 -5.75 22.72
N LEU A 792 -12.24 -5.47 21.70
CA LEU A 792 -12.14 -6.28 20.50
C LEU A 792 -11.67 -7.69 20.83
N CYS A 793 -12.20 -8.67 20.11
CA CYS A 793 -11.69 -10.03 20.21
C CYS A 793 -10.21 -10.08 19.77
N PRO A 794 -9.38 -10.94 20.40
CA PRO A 794 -7.98 -11.02 20.05
C PRO A 794 -7.84 -11.57 18.63
N ILE A 795 -7.05 -10.88 17.82
CA ILE A 795 -6.62 -11.39 16.52
C ILE A 795 -5.69 -12.57 16.77
N PRO A 796 -5.99 -13.77 16.25
CA PRO A 796 -5.13 -14.92 16.47
C PRO A 796 -3.72 -14.67 15.93
N PRO A 797 -2.65 -15.11 16.63
CA PRO A 797 -1.27 -14.78 16.27
C PRO A 797 -0.81 -15.32 14.90
N TRP A 798 -1.55 -16.27 14.31
CA TRP A 798 -1.31 -16.79 12.97
C TRP A 798 -2.00 -15.99 11.85
N TRP A 799 -2.78 -14.96 12.19
CA TRP A 799 -3.26 -13.96 11.24
C TRP A 799 -2.29 -12.78 11.23
N HIS A 800 -1.67 -12.54 10.07
CA HIS A 800 -0.80 -11.39 9.88
C HIS A 800 -1.65 -10.12 9.83
N ALA A 801 -1.71 -9.38 10.92
CA ALA A 801 -2.18 -8.00 10.87
C ALA A 801 -1.10 -7.15 10.17
N PRO A 802 -1.43 -6.37 9.13
CA PRO A 802 -0.50 -5.38 8.63
C PRO A 802 -0.21 -4.40 9.75
N HIS A 803 1.05 -4.33 10.20
CA HIS A 803 1.50 -3.29 11.10
C HIS A 803 1.87 -2.08 10.26
N ASP A 804 1.42 -0.90 10.69
CA ASP A 804 1.93 0.34 10.12
C ASP A 804 3.45 0.39 10.33
N PRO A 805 4.23 0.78 9.31
CA PRO A 805 5.65 0.99 9.50
C PRO A 805 5.87 2.07 10.57
N PRO A 806 6.89 1.94 11.42
CA PRO A 806 7.21 2.97 12.41
C PRO A 806 7.40 4.33 11.74
N GLU A 807 6.73 5.36 12.27
CA GLU A 807 6.89 6.73 11.79
C GLU A 807 8.08 7.39 12.46
N LEU A 808 9.00 7.96 11.68
CA LEU A 808 10.13 8.71 12.22
C LEU A 808 9.67 10.07 12.75
N ILE A 809 9.79 10.28 14.06
CA ILE A 809 9.42 11.52 14.74
C ILE A 809 10.62 12.46 14.88
N LEU A 810 11.80 11.90 15.14
CA LEU A 810 13.03 12.65 15.38
C LEU A 810 14.25 11.81 14.99
N GLU A 811 15.22 12.39 14.30
CA GLU A 811 16.54 11.80 14.08
C GLU A 811 17.61 12.89 14.13
N ASN A 812 18.30 13.03 15.26
CA ASN A 812 19.23 14.12 15.50
C ASN A 812 20.54 13.60 16.11
N GLU A 813 21.63 14.33 15.87
CA GLU A 813 22.93 14.07 16.50
C GLU A 813 23.22 15.12 17.58
N TYR A 814 23.66 14.66 18.73
CA TYR A 814 23.99 15.50 19.88
C TYR A 814 25.42 15.22 20.35
N ALA A 815 26.14 16.27 20.74
CA ALA A 815 27.35 16.10 21.54
C ALA A 815 26.96 15.71 22.97
N ILE A 816 27.60 14.67 23.52
CA ILE A 816 27.33 14.26 24.90
C ILE A 816 27.79 15.33 25.90
N GLY A 817 27.00 15.58 26.93
CA GLY A 817 27.35 16.53 27.99
C GLY A 817 28.57 16.07 28.82
N PRO A 818 29.20 16.97 29.57
CA PRO A 818 30.34 16.64 30.45
C PRO A 818 29.96 15.67 31.59
N ASP A 819 28.67 15.46 31.84
CA ASP A 819 28.12 14.49 32.79
C ASP A 819 27.74 13.13 32.13
N GLY A 820 28.04 12.96 30.84
CA GLY A 820 27.72 11.76 30.08
C GLY A 820 26.24 11.66 29.69
N THR A 821 25.51 12.78 29.58
CA THR A 821 24.08 12.78 29.27
C THR A 821 23.66 13.67 28.09
N VAL A 822 22.52 13.33 27.47
CA VAL A 822 21.81 14.13 26.45
C VAL A 822 20.32 14.11 26.77
N LYS A 823 19.65 15.27 26.77
CA LYS A 823 18.20 15.39 26.97
C LYS A 823 17.47 15.61 25.66
N ILE A 824 16.33 14.95 25.50
CA ILE A 824 15.56 14.90 24.27
C ILE A 824 14.11 15.19 24.59
N GLU A 825 13.54 16.18 23.91
CA GLU A 825 12.12 16.55 24.03
C GLU A 825 11.34 15.97 22.84
N ILE A 826 10.24 15.29 23.11
CA ILE A 826 9.37 14.67 22.10
C ILE A 826 7.97 15.26 22.28
N ASP A 827 7.40 15.82 21.20
CA ASP A 827 6.08 16.44 21.22
C ASP A 827 5.01 15.46 20.70
N THR A 828 4.01 15.16 21.53
CA THR A 828 2.91 14.24 21.17
C THR A 828 1.64 14.96 20.71
N ALA A 829 1.63 16.30 20.64
CA ALA A 829 0.49 17.09 20.16
C ALA A 829 0.09 16.74 18.73
N LEU A 830 1.08 16.44 17.88
CA LEU A 830 0.87 15.97 16.51
C LEU A 830 0.11 14.65 16.48
N ALA A 831 0.51 13.68 17.31
CA ALA A 831 -0.14 12.38 17.40
C ALA A 831 -1.58 12.50 17.88
N ARG A 832 -1.85 13.37 18.86
CA ARG A 832 -3.23 13.65 19.32
C ARG A 832 -4.13 14.22 18.22
N ALA A 833 -3.59 15.11 17.38
CA ALA A 833 -4.37 15.75 16.33
C ALA A 833 -4.75 14.78 15.19
N LEU A 834 -3.89 13.79 14.92
CA LEU A 834 -4.01 12.88 13.79
C LEU A 834 -4.63 11.52 14.17
N HIS A 835 -4.29 11.02 15.35
CA HIS A 835 -4.61 9.69 15.86
C HIS A 835 -5.01 9.76 17.33
N GLY A 836 -5.80 10.77 17.69
CA GLY A 836 -6.25 11.00 19.07
C GLY A 836 -7.19 9.92 19.60
N ASP A 837 -7.63 9.03 18.73
CA ASP A 837 -8.40 7.82 19.01
C ASP A 837 -7.53 6.57 19.22
N HIS A 838 -6.19 6.68 19.18
CA HIS A 838 -5.28 5.55 19.37
C HIS A 838 -4.25 5.84 20.47
N ASP A 839 -3.79 4.79 21.14
CA ASP A 839 -2.62 4.85 22.01
C ASP A 839 -1.33 4.74 21.17
N HIS A 840 -0.22 5.29 21.67
CA HIS A 840 1.04 5.37 20.92
C HIS A 840 2.23 4.87 21.73
N LYS A 841 3.17 4.23 21.06
CA LYS A 841 4.49 3.89 21.62
C LYS A 841 5.56 4.66 20.86
N TYR A 842 6.37 5.40 21.60
CA TYR A 842 7.56 6.07 21.09
C TYR A 842 8.79 5.24 21.47
N SER A 843 9.43 4.64 20.47
CA SER A 843 10.68 3.88 20.62
C SER A 843 11.86 4.79 20.35
N ILE A 844 12.78 4.86 21.31
CA ILE A 844 13.93 5.75 21.30
C ILE A 844 15.18 4.89 21.21
N THR A 845 15.95 5.07 20.14
CA THR A 845 17.22 4.38 19.91
C THR A 845 18.33 5.41 19.91
N ALA A 846 19.34 5.21 20.75
CA ALA A 846 20.50 6.09 20.88
C ALA A 846 21.79 5.34 20.55
N GLU A 847 22.48 5.75 19.50
CA GLU A 847 23.79 5.25 19.11
C GLU A 847 24.85 6.21 19.64
N VAL A 848 25.73 5.73 20.52
CA VAL A 848 26.81 6.53 21.10
C VAL A 848 28.13 6.04 20.49
N VAL A 849 28.87 6.97 19.88
CA VAL A 849 30.19 6.73 19.32
C VAL A 849 31.23 7.45 20.17
N ASP A 850 32.07 6.70 20.87
CA ASP A 850 33.17 7.25 21.67
C ASP A 850 34.47 7.43 20.85
N GLU A 851 35.52 7.94 21.49
CA GLU A 851 36.84 8.15 20.87
C GLU A 851 37.47 6.85 20.31
N SER A 852 37.06 5.67 20.78
CA SER A 852 37.50 4.37 20.24
C SER A 852 36.86 4.02 18.88
N ARG A 853 35.96 4.89 18.37
CA ARG A 853 35.15 4.71 17.15
C ARG A 853 34.28 3.46 17.17
N ARG A 854 33.91 2.99 18.37
CA ARG A 854 32.92 1.93 18.54
C ARG A 854 31.57 2.56 18.78
N THR A 855 30.53 1.97 18.19
CA THR A 855 29.14 2.38 18.41
C THR A 855 28.50 1.43 19.41
N ILE A 856 27.98 1.96 20.51
CA ILE A 856 27.11 1.22 21.43
C ILE A 856 25.70 1.79 21.32
N VAL A 857 24.72 0.90 21.20
CA VAL A 857 23.32 1.27 21.06
C VAL A 857 22.61 1.06 22.39
N GLY A 858 21.94 2.11 22.87
CA GLY A 858 20.95 2.02 23.94
C GLY A 858 19.56 2.22 23.35
N SER A 859 18.56 1.58 23.95
CA SER A 859 17.16 1.78 23.57
C SER A 859 16.28 1.99 24.80
N GLY A 860 15.20 2.73 24.59
CA GLY A 860 14.14 2.96 25.58
C GLY A 860 12.81 3.19 24.87
N SER A 861 11.72 3.21 25.61
CA SER A 861 10.43 3.56 25.03
C SER A 861 9.54 4.24 26.05
N VAL A 862 8.61 5.04 25.56
CA VAL A 862 7.56 5.68 26.36
C VAL A 862 6.21 5.46 25.69
N LEU A 863 5.20 5.23 26.52
CA LEU A 863 3.82 5.07 26.07
C LEU A 863 3.09 6.40 26.22
N ALA A 864 2.33 6.80 25.21
CA ALA A 864 1.45 7.96 25.25
C ALA A 864 0.01 7.47 25.15
N ALA A 865 -0.76 7.68 26.22
CA ALA A 865 -2.10 7.15 26.39
C ALA A 865 -3.17 8.18 26.00
N ARG A 866 -4.15 7.77 25.20
CA ARG A 866 -5.32 8.56 24.82
C ARG A 866 -6.25 8.76 26.02
N ASP A 867 -6.36 7.73 26.86
CA ASP A 867 -7.15 7.68 28.08
C ASP A 867 -6.24 7.38 29.29
N PRO A 868 -6.56 7.89 30.49
CA PRO A 868 -5.75 7.64 31.69
C PRO A 868 -5.64 6.16 32.07
N PHE A 869 -6.67 5.37 31.77
CA PHE A 869 -6.72 3.92 31.93
C PHE A 869 -7.88 3.35 31.11
N GLN A 870 -7.93 2.03 30.97
CA GLN A 870 -9.01 1.32 30.30
C GLN A 870 -9.69 0.33 31.25
N VAL A 871 -10.97 0.06 31.01
CA VAL A 871 -11.77 -0.93 31.74
C VAL A 871 -12.27 -1.96 30.74
N PHE A 872 -11.90 -3.21 30.96
CA PHE A 872 -12.29 -4.36 30.16
C PHE A 872 -13.35 -5.14 30.91
N ALA A 873 -14.43 -5.52 30.23
CA ALA A 873 -15.44 -6.43 30.77
C ALA A 873 -15.64 -7.59 29.80
N TRP A 874 -15.75 -8.81 30.33
CA TRP A 874 -15.95 -10.00 29.51
C TRP A 874 -16.82 -11.03 30.21
N SER A 875 -17.46 -11.87 29.40
CA SER A 875 -18.24 -13.02 29.87
C SER A 875 -17.40 -14.29 29.79
N ASN A 876 -17.51 -15.17 30.77
CA ASN A 876 -16.84 -16.49 30.73
C ASN A 876 -17.55 -17.51 29.82
N ARG A 877 -18.68 -17.13 29.21
CA ARG A 877 -19.45 -17.92 28.25
C ARG A 877 -19.96 -17.05 27.10
N GLY A 878 -20.14 -17.64 25.93
CA GLY A 878 -20.79 -16.96 24.79
C GLY A 878 -22.28 -16.69 25.03
N TYR A 879 -22.94 -17.54 25.82
CA TYR A 879 -24.33 -17.35 26.25
C TYR A 879 -24.60 -18.05 27.58
N TYR A 880 -25.70 -17.68 28.23
CA TYR A 880 -26.22 -18.30 29.45
C TYR A 880 -27.63 -18.85 29.20
N GLN A 881 -28.07 -19.78 30.04
CA GLN A 881 -29.48 -20.17 30.12
C GLN A 881 -30.19 -19.46 31.27
N VAL A 882 -31.51 -19.33 31.22
CA VAL A 882 -32.32 -18.83 32.33
C VAL A 882 -32.13 -19.75 33.53
N GLY A 883 -31.74 -19.19 34.66
CA GLY A 883 -31.44 -19.89 35.89
C GLY A 883 -29.94 -20.15 36.10
N ASP A 884 -29.11 -19.96 35.07
CA ASP A 884 -27.66 -19.98 35.22
C ASP A 884 -27.18 -18.87 36.14
N MET A 885 -26.01 -19.10 36.74
CA MET A 885 -25.21 -18.02 37.34
C MET A 885 -24.33 -17.43 36.26
N ALA A 886 -24.64 -16.21 35.83
CA ALA A 886 -23.74 -15.45 34.97
C ALA A 886 -22.52 -14.99 35.75
N SER A 887 -21.34 -15.08 35.16
CA SER A 887 -20.10 -14.56 35.73
C SER A 887 -19.44 -13.63 34.73
N ILE A 888 -19.36 -12.36 35.12
CA ILE A 888 -18.76 -11.30 34.32
C ILE A 888 -17.47 -10.84 35.01
N GLY A 889 -16.37 -10.98 34.29
CA GLY A 889 -15.07 -10.49 34.71
C GLY A 889 -14.86 -9.04 34.31
N ILE A 890 -14.14 -8.32 35.15
CA ILE A 890 -13.74 -6.93 34.94
C ILE A 890 -12.25 -6.80 35.23
N GLN A 891 -11.55 -6.06 34.39
CA GLN A 891 -10.16 -5.66 34.59
C GLN A 891 -10.04 -4.17 34.30
N ALA A 892 -9.43 -3.40 35.19
CA ALA A 892 -9.05 -2.03 34.89
C ALA A 892 -7.54 -1.86 35.03
N GLN A 893 -6.92 -1.29 34.01
CA GLN A 893 -5.47 -1.06 33.99
C GLN A 893 -5.08 0.14 33.12
N THR A 894 -3.94 0.74 33.44
CA THR A 894 -3.27 1.73 32.59
C THR A 894 -2.66 1.08 31.35
N LEU A 895 -2.23 1.90 30.38
CA LEU A 895 -1.60 1.44 29.14
C LEU A 895 -0.32 0.60 29.36
N ASP A 896 0.41 0.84 30.45
CA ASP A 896 1.56 0.04 30.91
C ASP A 896 1.16 -1.17 31.78
N GLN A 897 -0.11 -1.57 31.76
CA GLN A 897 -0.67 -2.74 32.46
C GLN A 897 -0.59 -2.66 34.00
N LYS A 898 -0.57 -1.46 34.58
CA LYS A 898 -0.67 -1.30 36.05
C LYS A 898 -2.14 -1.31 36.47
N PRO A 899 -2.49 -2.02 37.55
CA PRO A 899 -3.88 -2.18 37.97
C PRO A 899 -4.48 -0.89 38.52
N ILE A 900 -5.76 -0.66 38.25
CA ILE A 900 -6.54 0.42 38.86
C ILE A 900 -7.33 -0.12 40.04
N VAL A 901 -6.99 0.34 41.24
CA VAL A 901 -7.71 0.02 42.47
C VAL A 901 -8.66 1.16 42.80
N GLY A 902 -9.96 0.89 42.92
CA GLY A 902 -10.93 1.95 43.15
C GLY A 902 -12.37 1.47 43.27
N PRO A 903 -13.29 2.38 43.65
CA PRO A 903 -14.72 2.11 43.60
C PRO A 903 -15.14 1.85 42.14
N ALA A 904 -16.05 0.90 41.98
CA ALA A 904 -16.64 0.54 40.71
C ALA A 904 -18.16 0.43 40.84
N VAL A 905 -18.90 0.84 39.82
CA VAL A 905 -20.37 0.77 39.79
C VAL A 905 -20.78 -0.07 38.60
N LEU A 906 -21.42 -1.20 38.88
CA LEU A 906 -21.96 -2.11 37.88
C LEU A 906 -23.42 -1.77 37.60
N LYS A 907 -23.79 -1.72 36.32
CA LYS A 907 -25.18 -1.48 35.87
C LYS A 907 -25.57 -2.54 34.84
N LEU A 908 -26.64 -3.28 35.12
CA LEU A 908 -27.22 -4.26 34.20
C LEU A 908 -28.38 -3.64 33.44
N TYR A 909 -28.28 -3.64 32.12
CA TYR A 909 -29.32 -3.17 31.23
C TYR A 909 -29.89 -4.32 30.42
N ALA A 910 -31.22 -4.39 30.30
CA ALA A 910 -31.84 -5.16 29.22
C ALA A 910 -31.87 -4.33 27.95
N ILE A 911 -31.52 -4.97 26.84
CA ILE A 911 -31.49 -4.35 25.53
C ILE A 911 -32.79 -4.70 24.80
N THR A 912 -33.43 -3.67 24.27
CA THR A 912 -34.59 -3.79 23.38
C THR A 912 -34.28 -3.08 22.07
N TYR A 913 -34.94 -3.49 20.98
CA TYR A 913 -34.71 -2.91 19.65
C TYR A 913 -35.99 -2.33 19.10
N SER A 914 -35.89 -1.12 18.53
CA SER A 914 -36.95 -0.55 17.70
C SER A 914 -37.16 -1.37 16.42
N PRO A 915 -38.28 -1.21 15.69
CA PRO A 915 -38.47 -1.83 14.38
C PRO A 915 -37.37 -1.47 13.34
N GLN A 916 -36.65 -0.37 13.55
CA GLN A 916 -35.51 0.07 12.75
C GLN A 916 -34.17 -0.47 13.27
N GLY A 917 -34.18 -1.37 14.26
CA GLY A 917 -32.98 -2.01 14.83
C GLY A 917 -32.18 -1.14 15.80
N LYS A 918 -32.62 0.08 16.13
CA LYS A 918 -31.90 0.92 17.11
C LYS A 918 -32.06 0.35 18.53
N PRO A 919 -30.96 0.13 19.29
CA PRO A 919 -31.02 -0.37 20.66
C PRO A 919 -31.56 0.70 21.63
N SER A 920 -32.27 0.24 22.66
CA SER A 920 -32.68 1.01 23.83
C SER A 920 -32.43 0.18 25.08
N GLU A 921 -31.92 0.82 26.12
CA GLU A 921 -31.52 0.17 27.37
C GLU A 921 -32.54 0.43 28.49
N GLU A 922 -32.98 -0.62 29.16
CA GLU A 922 -33.76 -0.56 30.41
C GLU A 922 -32.82 -0.95 31.56
N LEU A 923 -32.55 -0.03 32.49
CA LEU A 923 -31.76 -0.33 33.68
C LEU A 923 -32.54 -1.29 34.59
N LEU A 924 -31.96 -2.44 34.88
CA LEU A 924 -32.56 -3.47 35.74
C LEU A 924 -32.01 -3.45 37.15
N GLU A 925 -30.68 -3.45 37.26
CA GLU A 925 -29.98 -3.57 38.53
C GLU A 925 -28.72 -2.70 38.55
N THR A 926 -28.31 -2.29 39.74
CA THR A 926 -27.07 -1.53 39.98
C THR A 926 -26.40 -2.07 41.23
N TRP A 927 -25.09 -2.27 41.16
CA TRP A 927 -24.29 -2.73 42.28
C TRP A 927 -23.09 -1.81 42.50
N GLU A 928 -22.94 -1.32 43.72
CA GLU A 928 -21.73 -0.63 44.16
C GLU A 928 -20.71 -1.68 44.61
N THR A 929 -19.51 -1.61 44.04
CA THR A 929 -18.45 -2.60 44.24
C THR A 929 -17.08 -1.90 44.24
N ARG A 930 -16.00 -2.68 44.31
CA ARG A 930 -14.63 -2.20 44.32
C ARG A 930 -13.74 -3.20 43.60
N LEU A 931 -12.80 -2.69 42.80
CA LEU A 931 -11.75 -3.52 42.23
C LEU A 931 -10.72 -3.90 43.31
N ASP A 932 -10.18 -5.11 43.21
CA ASP A 932 -9.16 -5.63 44.11
C ASP A 932 -7.76 -5.01 43.85
N GLU A 933 -6.72 -5.51 44.53
CA GLU A 933 -5.34 -5.01 44.38
C GLU A 933 -4.75 -5.30 42.99
N GLN A 934 -5.33 -6.24 42.24
CA GLN A 934 -4.98 -6.58 40.86
C GLN A 934 -5.80 -5.79 39.84
N GLY A 935 -6.67 -4.88 40.29
CA GLY A 935 -7.56 -4.10 39.43
C GLY A 935 -8.65 -4.96 38.80
N SER A 936 -8.96 -6.11 39.41
CA SER A 936 -9.90 -7.09 38.90
C SER A 936 -11.18 -7.14 39.76
N LEU A 937 -12.26 -7.62 39.15
CA LEU A 937 -13.49 -8.00 39.84
C LEU A 937 -14.19 -9.10 39.05
N GLU A 938 -14.62 -10.17 39.73
CA GLU A 938 -15.58 -11.12 39.18
C GLU A 938 -16.94 -10.88 39.83
N HIS A 939 -17.95 -10.57 39.02
CA HIS A 939 -19.30 -10.35 39.49
C HIS A 939 -20.24 -11.47 39.02
N GLN A 940 -20.92 -12.10 39.97
CA GLN A 940 -21.85 -13.19 39.72
C GLN A 940 -23.28 -12.82 40.08
N PHE A 941 -24.21 -13.10 39.18
CA PHE A 941 -25.63 -12.87 39.40
C PHE A 941 -26.47 -13.93 38.67
N LYS A 942 -27.70 -14.13 39.13
CA LYS A 942 -28.59 -15.14 38.56
C LYS A 942 -29.33 -14.60 37.34
N THR A 943 -29.35 -15.33 36.24
CA THR A 943 -30.06 -14.95 35.02
C THR A 943 -31.55 -15.27 35.14
N VAL A 944 -32.39 -14.28 35.43
CA VAL A 944 -33.81 -14.52 35.78
C VAL A 944 -34.76 -14.51 34.59
N ARG A 945 -34.37 -13.93 33.44
CA ARG A 945 -35.21 -13.82 32.24
C ARG A 945 -34.38 -13.95 30.97
N PRO A 946 -34.95 -14.50 29.87
CA PRO A 946 -34.27 -14.52 28.59
C PRO A 946 -34.16 -13.11 28.02
N GLY A 947 -33.13 -12.85 27.22
CA GLY A 947 -32.88 -11.53 26.65
C GLY A 947 -31.42 -11.30 26.24
N GLN A 948 -31.18 -10.18 25.57
CA GLN A 948 -29.84 -9.63 25.36
C GLN A 948 -29.61 -8.53 26.39
N PHE A 949 -28.44 -8.54 27.04
CA PHE A 949 -28.13 -7.67 28.15
C PHE A 949 -26.79 -6.99 27.95
N ARG A 950 -26.64 -5.79 28.52
CA ARG A 950 -25.35 -5.11 28.65
C ARG A 950 -25.04 -4.97 30.14
N LEU A 951 -23.88 -5.47 30.56
CA LEU A 951 -23.33 -5.13 31.87
C LEU A 951 -22.26 -4.07 31.67
N SER A 952 -22.48 -2.89 32.23
CA SER A 952 -21.51 -1.78 32.25
C SER A 952 -20.85 -1.69 33.62
N CYS A 953 -19.56 -1.35 33.64
CA CYS A 953 -18.77 -1.07 34.82
C CYS A 953 -18.12 0.31 34.70
N GLU A 954 -18.52 1.23 35.56
CA GLU A 954 -17.89 2.55 35.71
C GLU A 954 -16.87 2.49 36.84
N VAL A 955 -15.60 2.75 36.54
CA VAL A 955 -14.49 2.73 37.51
C VAL A 955 -13.97 4.15 37.70
N THR A 956 -13.75 4.55 38.96
CA THR A 956 -13.10 5.84 39.28
C THR A 956 -11.72 5.60 39.88
N ASN A 957 -10.67 6.17 39.27
CA ASN A 957 -9.32 6.07 39.80
C ASN A 957 -9.07 7.07 40.96
N ALA A 958 -7.89 7.00 41.59
CA ALA A 958 -7.53 7.87 42.71
C ALA A 958 -7.46 9.37 42.35
N ASP A 959 -7.19 9.70 41.09
CA ASP A 959 -7.12 11.08 40.58
C ASP A 959 -8.50 11.65 40.19
N GLY A 960 -9.57 10.86 40.35
CA GLY A 960 -10.95 11.25 40.03
C GLY A 960 -11.34 11.07 38.56
N HIS A 961 -10.49 10.49 37.73
CA HIS A 961 -10.83 10.11 36.36
C HIS A 961 -11.78 8.91 36.36
N GLN A 962 -12.80 8.98 35.51
CA GLN A 962 -13.81 7.92 35.35
C GLN A 962 -13.72 7.29 33.97
N GLN A 963 -13.79 5.97 33.91
CA GLN A 963 -13.81 5.20 32.67
C GLN A 963 -14.84 4.07 32.75
N GLU A 964 -15.40 3.72 31.60
CA GLU A 964 -16.44 2.70 31.47
C GLU A 964 -15.91 1.53 30.63
N GLY A 965 -16.15 0.30 31.11
CA GLY A 965 -15.99 -0.93 30.34
C GLY A 965 -17.29 -1.71 30.38
N ALA A 966 -17.71 -2.30 29.27
CA ALA A 966 -18.96 -3.05 29.22
C ALA A 966 -18.91 -4.27 28.30
N VAL A 967 -19.78 -5.24 28.59
CA VAL A 967 -19.95 -6.45 27.78
C VAL A 967 -21.42 -6.66 27.46
N ILE A 968 -21.69 -7.06 26.22
CA ILE A 968 -23.00 -7.54 25.79
C ILE A 968 -23.00 -9.06 25.84
N PHE A 969 -24.03 -9.66 26.43
CA PHE A 969 -24.18 -11.10 26.52
C PHE A 969 -25.64 -11.53 26.37
N LEU A 970 -25.83 -12.83 26.09
CA LEU A 970 -27.12 -13.43 25.79
C LEU A 970 -27.57 -14.37 26.91
N VAL A 971 -28.87 -14.33 27.26
CA VAL A 971 -29.53 -15.33 28.11
C VAL A 971 -30.67 -16.00 27.33
N ARG A 972 -30.65 -17.32 27.25
CA ARG A 972 -31.65 -18.15 26.56
C ARG A 972 -32.56 -18.90 27.53
N GLY A 973 -33.84 -18.97 27.22
CA GLY A 973 -34.84 -19.87 27.81
C GLY A 973 -35.40 -20.83 26.74
N GLN A 974 -36.18 -21.84 27.17
CA GLN A 974 -36.73 -22.87 26.29
C GLN A 974 -37.50 -22.31 25.07
N ASP A 975 -38.15 -21.15 25.21
CA ASP A 975 -38.94 -20.50 24.17
C ASP A 975 -38.40 -19.11 23.76
N SER A 976 -37.09 -18.89 23.83
CA SER A 976 -36.54 -17.57 23.44
C SER A 976 -36.73 -17.28 21.97
N ASP A 977 -37.46 -16.21 21.66
CA ASP A 977 -37.55 -15.66 20.31
C ASP A 977 -36.27 -14.90 19.95
N LEU A 978 -35.34 -15.60 19.30
CA LEU A 978 -34.07 -15.02 18.85
C LEU A 978 -34.27 -13.88 17.83
N ALA A 979 -35.44 -13.76 17.19
CA ALA A 979 -35.75 -12.65 16.30
C ALA A 979 -35.90 -11.30 17.04
N SER A 980 -36.05 -11.33 18.36
CA SER A 980 -36.06 -10.13 19.21
C SER A 980 -34.66 -9.61 19.57
N PHE A 981 -33.59 -10.32 19.18
CA PHE A 981 -32.20 -9.95 19.42
C PHE A 981 -31.54 -9.40 18.16
N ARG A 982 -30.43 -8.67 18.34
CA ARG A 982 -29.61 -8.19 17.22
C ARG A 982 -28.20 -8.76 17.35
N PHE A 983 -27.80 -9.51 16.33
CA PHE A 983 -26.47 -10.07 16.18
C PHE A 983 -25.66 -9.23 15.19
N ASP A 984 -24.37 -9.50 15.13
CA ASP A 984 -23.53 -9.05 14.02
C ASP A 984 -23.89 -9.81 12.71
N ASP A 985 -23.16 -9.59 11.61
CA ASP A 985 -23.48 -10.15 10.28
C ASP A 985 -23.79 -11.67 10.30
N LEU A 986 -23.04 -12.46 11.09
CA LEU A 986 -23.30 -13.88 11.33
C LEU A 986 -22.74 -14.34 12.69
N GLU A 987 -23.59 -14.83 13.58
CA GLU A 987 -23.17 -15.43 14.84
C GLU A 987 -23.62 -16.90 14.94
N LEU A 988 -22.65 -17.81 15.08
CA LEU A 988 -22.92 -19.24 15.31
C LEU A 988 -22.97 -19.51 16.81
N ILE A 989 -24.15 -19.91 17.31
CA ILE A 989 -24.37 -20.27 18.71
C ILE A 989 -24.61 -21.78 18.77
N PRO A 990 -23.64 -22.59 19.25
CA PRO A 990 -23.80 -24.03 19.37
C PRO A 990 -24.85 -24.38 20.44
N ASP A 991 -25.51 -25.52 20.26
CA ASP A 991 -26.51 -26.08 21.17
C ASP A 991 -25.95 -26.58 22.50
#